data_AF-F0SHF7-F1
#
_entry.id   AF-F0SHF7-F1
#
_cell.length_a   1.000
_cell.length_b   1.000
_cell.length_c   1.000
_cell.angle_alpha   90.00
_cell.angle_beta   90.00
_cell.angle_gamma   90.00
#
_symmetry.space_group_name_H-M   'P 1'
#
loop_
_entity.id
_entity.type
_entity.pdbx_description
1 polymer ?
#
loop_
_entity_poly.entity_id
_entity_poly.type
_entity_poly.pdbx_seq_one_letter_code
_entity_poly.pdbx_strand_id
1 'polypeptide(L)'
;MNEPQSDMESSVGGTNSSSFWFAARQQLAFTRKELRETLRDRRTLVTLLAMPILLYPLLGLGFRFLAVQQSLSENLEYRVAVSSEAEGQWLVEVLRMGDQFVGPAAADAPQPELQLLTPNDETTFDLKTVVADTGADLGVKIDLTNSSDTGFLGPKPAKVTLIQNEGSALSRDAADYVAERLTAANNHFIEGWARQSQQAFTIPIQQDRVLVEPPESRSAILGVLPLVLLLMTVTGGVYPAIDLTAGERERNTLETLMALPVPRFRLLLAKYVAVVTVTMMTGLMNLVAMSVTVYALQLEQTLLGSGGFTLGLLGTLFLVLTAFALFYSAVLLLLTSSARSFKEAQAYLIPLLLLSIAPGLVILMPGWTLAGGTAAIPLVNILLLSRDLLESTVQPLPAIAAVVSTFLYGVAALAMAARVFGNDAVSIGSQGSWRGLFQRPTTRTLTPSVTSSFIALATLFPVYFVASGILSRGAEIAPFERLVLSGTITTLIFLGIPLLFLWHQRVGIRSGLKLTAPRWLAVPAALLLGFSTWPMVFELLMLAQDWGIRGIDPEQLENVEQLLTGWKSVPTWLVLLALGVVPGVCEECFFRGYLFNGLRDHFRPLGTILITAVAFGLFHVVLAGGAAPERLLPSTLMGILLGWVRWRSNSLLPSILLHVVHNSSLLLVVQSRDLLEQWNIGQFQQQHLPSSWLAASAVGFAISLLLIHYSQRRTQLPANA
;
A
#
# COMPACT_ATOMS: atom_id res chain seq x y z
N MET A 1 -7.65 -60.73 -61.03
CA MET A 1 -8.93 -60.23 -61.59
C MET A 1 -9.62 -59.44 -60.49
N ASN A 2 -9.69 -58.12 -60.69
CA ASN A 2 -10.64 -57.10 -60.25
C ASN A 2 -11.39 -57.21 -58.89
N GLU A 3 -11.08 -56.22 -58.04
CA GLU A 3 -11.89 -55.40 -57.10
C GLU A 3 -13.44 -55.32 -57.29
N PRO A 4 -14.26 -54.80 -56.32
CA PRO A 4 -13.96 -53.59 -55.51
C PRO A 4 -14.45 -53.48 -54.05
N GLN A 5 -13.88 -52.44 -53.42
CA GLN A 5 -14.34 -51.70 -52.25
C GLN A 5 -15.75 -51.09 -52.46
N SER A 6 -16.65 -51.19 -51.48
CA SER A 6 -17.55 -50.10 -51.08
C SER A 6 -18.25 -50.42 -49.76
N ASP A 7 -18.35 -49.37 -48.92
CA ASP A 7 -19.29 -49.18 -47.81
C ASP A 7 -18.63 -49.02 -46.44
N MET A 8 -17.81 -47.96 -46.38
CA MET A 8 -17.62 -47.13 -45.20
C MET A 8 -18.73 -46.06 -45.20
N GLU A 9 -19.16 -45.63 -44.01
CA GLU A 9 -19.97 -44.43 -43.70
C GLU A 9 -21.50 -44.54 -43.70
N SER A 10 -22.10 -44.95 -42.56
CA SER A 10 -23.35 -44.31 -42.08
C SER A 10 -23.73 -44.62 -40.61
N SER A 11 -22.84 -44.42 -39.62
CA SER A 11 -23.32 -44.42 -38.20
C SER A 11 -22.52 -43.59 -37.19
N VAL A 12 -21.76 -42.57 -37.61
CA VAL A 12 -21.09 -41.65 -36.68
C VAL A 12 -21.90 -40.35 -36.59
N GLY A 13 -23.00 -40.39 -35.83
CA GLY A 13 -23.91 -39.25 -35.69
C GLY A 13 -24.42 -38.98 -34.28
N GLY A 14 -23.96 -39.71 -33.25
CA GLY A 14 -24.54 -39.58 -31.91
C GLY A 14 -23.62 -39.94 -30.75
N THR A 15 -22.53 -39.19 -30.51
CA THR A 15 -21.63 -39.47 -29.36
C THR A 15 -21.02 -38.26 -28.65
N ASN A 16 -21.25 -37.01 -29.09
CA ASN A 16 -20.64 -35.86 -28.41
C ASN A 16 -21.35 -35.41 -27.12
N SER A 17 -22.67 -35.59 -27.00
CA SER A 17 -23.38 -35.22 -25.77
C SER A 17 -23.13 -36.22 -24.63
N SER A 18 -23.13 -37.52 -24.91
CA SER A 18 -22.93 -38.57 -23.90
C SER A 18 -21.54 -38.56 -23.27
N SER A 19 -20.48 -38.23 -24.04
CA SER A 19 -19.11 -38.14 -23.52
C SER A 19 -18.90 -36.92 -22.61
N PHE A 20 -19.54 -35.78 -22.94
CA PHE A 20 -19.50 -34.57 -22.10
C PHE A 20 -20.21 -34.80 -20.77
N TRP A 21 -21.42 -35.35 -20.77
CA TRP A 21 -22.17 -35.65 -19.54
C TRP A 21 -21.47 -36.70 -18.67
N PHE A 22 -20.81 -37.69 -19.27
CA PHE A 22 -19.99 -38.66 -18.55
C PHE A 22 -18.78 -37.99 -17.89
N ALA A 23 -18.04 -37.15 -18.62
CA ALA A 23 -16.91 -36.41 -18.08
C ALA A 23 -17.32 -35.43 -16.96
N ALA A 24 -18.46 -34.75 -17.10
CA ALA A 24 -19.00 -33.85 -16.09
C ALA A 24 -19.41 -34.59 -14.81
N ARG A 25 -20.05 -35.77 -14.93
CA ARG A 25 -20.38 -36.63 -13.78
C ARG A 25 -19.13 -37.13 -13.06
N GLN A 26 -18.10 -37.52 -13.82
CA GLN A 26 -16.83 -37.95 -13.25
C GLN A 26 -16.13 -36.79 -12.51
N GLN A 27 -16.12 -35.59 -13.09
CA GLN A 27 -15.57 -34.40 -12.44
C GLN A 27 -16.32 -34.07 -11.14
N LEU A 28 -17.65 -34.12 -11.16
CA LEU A 28 -18.47 -33.90 -9.98
C LEU A 28 -18.17 -34.93 -8.87
N ALA A 29 -17.93 -36.19 -9.24
CA ALA A 29 -17.56 -37.24 -8.29
C ALA A 29 -16.21 -36.93 -7.61
N PHE A 30 -15.19 -36.51 -8.38
CA PHE A 30 -13.91 -36.09 -7.82
C PHE A 30 -14.07 -34.88 -6.90
N THR A 31 -14.73 -33.83 -7.36
CA THR A 31 -14.98 -32.63 -6.55
C THR A 31 -15.74 -32.97 -5.26
N ARG A 32 -16.75 -33.84 -5.32
CA ARG A 32 -17.51 -34.28 -4.15
C ARG A 32 -16.66 -35.08 -3.17
N LYS A 33 -15.73 -35.91 -3.67
CA LYS A 33 -14.76 -36.63 -2.83
C LYS A 33 -13.87 -35.64 -2.08
N GLU A 34 -13.22 -34.72 -2.80
CA GLU A 34 -12.31 -33.73 -2.21
C GLU A 34 -13.04 -32.85 -1.19
N LEU A 35 -14.22 -32.31 -1.55
CA LEU A 35 -15.04 -31.51 -0.64
C LEU A 35 -15.46 -32.28 0.61
N ARG A 36 -15.89 -33.54 0.47
CA ARG A 36 -16.32 -34.35 1.60
C ARG A 36 -15.16 -34.63 2.55
N GLU A 37 -13.96 -34.87 2.04
CA GLU A 37 -12.78 -35.09 2.86
C GLU A 37 -12.40 -33.82 3.63
N THR A 38 -12.33 -32.67 2.94
CA THR A 38 -12.00 -31.39 3.58
C THR A 38 -13.05 -30.97 4.61
N LEU A 39 -14.34 -31.11 4.30
CA LEU A 39 -15.43 -30.71 5.21
C LEU A 39 -15.64 -31.69 6.38
N ARG A 40 -15.05 -32.90 6.34
CA ARG A 40 -15.16 -33.88 7.44
C ARG A 40 -14.22 -33.55 8.59
N ASP A 41 -13.15 -32.79 8.35
CA ASP A 41 -12.25 -32.32 9.40
C ASP A 41 -12.91 -31.20 10.22
N ARG A 42 -13.67 -31.62 11.24
CA ARG A 42 -14.38 -30.72 12.16
C ARG A 42 -13.43 -29.80 12.89
N ARG A 43 -12.21 -30.24 13.20
CA ARG A 43 -11.25 -29.42 13.95
C ARG A 43 -10.84 -28.24 13.08
N THR A 44 -10.44 -28.52 11.85
CA THR A 44 -10.08 -27.50 10.87
C THR A 44 -11.25 -26.55 10.60
N LEU A 45 -12.45 -27.06 10.33
CA LEU A 45 -13.63 -26.22 10.11
C LEU A 45 -13.98 -25.33 11.30
N VAL A 46 -13.96 -25.88 12.51
CA VAL A 46 -14.24 -25.11 13.72
C VAL A 46 -13.19 -24.02 13.90
N THR A 47 -11.90 -24.31 13.72
CA THR A 47 -10.86 -23.29 13.84
C THR A 47 -11.00 -22.19 12.77
N LEU A 48 -11.25 -22.57 11.52
CA LEU A 48 -11.41 -21.61 10.41
C LEU A 48 -12.64 -20.71 10.59
N LEU A 49 -13.74 -21.23 11.12
CA LEU A 49 -14.98 -20.47 11.33
C LEU A 49 -14.99 -19.70 12.66
N ALA A 50 -14.31 -20.19 13.70
CA ALA A 50 -14.26 -19.54 15.01
C ALA A 50 -13.31 -18.34 15.05
N MET A 51 -12.20 -18.38 14.31
CA MET A 51 -11.22 -17.29 14.31
C MET A 51 -11.81 -15.94 13.89
N PRO A 52 -12.62 -15.83 12.81
CA PRO A 52 -13.32 -14.59 12.46
C PRO A 52 -14.24 -14.09 13.58
N ILE A 53 -15.03 -15.00 14.16
CA ILE A 53 -15.99 -14.70 15.24
C ILE A 53 -15.27 -14.12 16.46
N LEU A 54 -14.03 -14.52 16.74
CA LEU A 54 -13.23 -13.97 17.82
C LEU A 54 -12.52 -12.67 17.42
N LEU A 55 -11.93 -12.63 16.22
CA LEU A 55 -11.04 -11.56 15.78
C LEU A 55 -11.78 -10.25 15.52
N TYR A 56 -12.92 -10.28 14.82
CA TYR A 56 -13.65 -9.04 14.52
C TYR A 56 -14.13 -8.32 15.78
N PRO A 57 -14.77 -8.97 16.77
CA PRO A 57 -15.13 -8.30 18.02
C PRO A 57 -13.93 -7.70 18.75
N LEU A 58 -12.78 -8.38 18.76
CA LEU A 58 -11.57 -7.87 19.40
C LEU A 58 -11.04 -6.61 18.68
N LEU A 59 -11.01 -6.61 17.35
CA LEU A 59 -10.66 -5.43 16.57
C LEU A 59 -11.66 -4.30 16.75
N GLY A 60 -12.95 -4.61 16.72
CA GLY A 60 -14.03 -3.65 16.94
C GLY A 60 -13.97 -3.01 18.32
N LEU A 61 -13.67 -3.79 19.37
CA LEU A 61 -13.41 -3.25 20.72
C LEU A 61 -12.19 -2.33 20.72
N GLY A 62 -11.12 -2.69 20.02
CA GLY A 62 -9.95 -1.84 19.83
C GLY A 62 -10.29 -0.51 19.13
N PHE A 63 -11.08 -0.55 18.06
CA PHE A 63 -11.53 0.67 17.37
C PHE A 63 -12.44 1.51 18.23
N ARG A 64 -13.40 0.90 18.94
CA ARG A 64 -14.25 1.62 19.89
C ARG A 64 -13.42 2.27 21.00
N PHE A 65 -12.41 1.58 21.52
CA PHE A 65 -11.49 2.13 22.52
C PHE A 65 -10.72 3.34 21.96
N LEU A 66 -10.17 3.25 20.76
CA LEU A 66 -9.46 4.36 20.11
C LEU A 66 -10.38 5.55 19.83
N ALA A 67 -11.60 5.30 19.34
CA ALA A 67 -12.60 6.35 19.09
C ALA A 67 -13.00 7.08 20.38
N VAL A 68 -13.23 6.32 21.47
CA VAL A 68 -13.52 6.89 22.80
C VAL A 68 -12.29 7.63 23.35
N GLN A 69 -11.08 7.12 23.15
CA GLN A 69 -9.87 7.79 23.62
C GLN A 69 -9.64 9.12 22.92
N GLN A 70 -9.87 9.22 21.61
CA GLN A 70 -9.84 10.50 20.88
C GLN A 70 -10.85 11.49 21.47
N SER A 71 -12.06 11.04 21.84
CA SER A 71 -13.06 11.91 22.47
C SER A 71 -12.72 12.35 23.91
N LEU A 72 -11.82 11.65 24.60
CA LEU A 72 -11.46 11.92 26.00
C LEU A 72 -10.13 12.69 26.15
N SER A 73 -9.31 12.78 25.09
CA SER A 73 -7.95 13.34 25.16
C SER A 73 -7.85 14.84 24.88
N GLU A 74 -8.89 15.47 24.38
CA GLU A 74 -8.96 16.93 24.33
C GLU A 74 -9.62 17.39 25.64
N ASN A 75 -9.00 18.35 26.35
CA ASN A 75 -9.82 19.28 27.14
C ASN A 75 -10.95 19.68 26.21
N LEU A 76 -12.23 19.55 26.61
CA LEU A 76 -13.36 19.90 25.75
C LEU A 76 -13.19 21.34 25.28
N GLU A 77 -12.53 21.56 24.15
CA GLU A 77 -12.20 22.86 23.60
C GLU A 77 -12.89 22.92 22.25
N TYR A 78 -13.96 23.71 22.17
CA TYR A 78 -14.72 23.86 20.94
C TYR A 78 -14.16 25.05 20.16
N ARG A 79 -13.59 24.79 18.99
CA ARG A 79 -13.12 25.83 18.07
C ARG A 79 -14.29 26.33 17.24
N VAL A 80 -14.77 27.52 17.55
CA VAL A 80 -15.93 28.13 16.89
C VAL A 80 -15.45 29.24 15.95
N ALA A 81 -15.67 29.06 14.64
CA ALA A 81 -15.36 30.06 13.64
C ALA A 81 -16.53 31.03 13.46
N VAL A 82 -16.24 32.33 13.43
CA VAL A 82 -17.21 33.41 13.23
C VAL A 82 -16.80 34.29 12.05
N SER A 83 -17.77 34.90 11.36
CA SER A 83 -17.47 35.69 10.15
C SER A 83 -16.77 37.03 10.43
N SER A 84 -16.86 37.53 11.67
CA SER A 84 -16.22 38.77 12.11
C SER A 84 -16.02 38.81 13.62
N GLU A 85 -15.13 39.68 14.10
CA GLU A 85 -14.91 39.88 15.55
C GLU A 85 -16.17 40.39 16.27
N ALA A 86 -16.99 41.21 15.59
CA ALA A 86 -18.27 41.68 16.11
C ALA A 86 -19.29 40.53 16.30
N GLU A 87 -19.32 39.56 15.37
CA GLU A 87 -20.13 38.34 15.51
C GLU A 87 -19.64 37.49 16.69
N GLY A 88 -18.32 37.38 16.88
CA GLY A 88 -17.71 36.67 18.01
C GLY A 88 -18.08 37.28 19.36
N GLN A 89 -17.97 38.60 19.50
CA GLN A 89 -18.34 39.31 20.74
C GLN A 89 -19.82 39.16 21.07
N TRP A 90 -20.70 39.23 20.05
CA TRP A 90 -22.13 39.00 20.24
C TRP A 90 -22.41 37.57 20.71
N LEU A 91 -21.77 36.58 20.09
CA LEU A 91 -21.96 35.16 20.43
C LEU A 91 -21.54 34.88 21.89
N VAL A 92 -20.39 35.38 22.34
CA VAL A 92 -19.92 35.19 23.72
C VAL A 92 -20.91 35.74 24.74
N GLU A 93 -21.43 36.94 24.50
CA GLU A 93 -22.35 37.59 25.45
C GLU A 93 -23.70 36.86 25.54
N VAL A 94 -24.22 36.38 24.41
CA VAL A 94 -25.45 35.60 24.39
C VAL A 94 -25.25 34.22 25.03
N LEU A 95 -24.11 33.56 24.80
CA LEU A 95 -23.79 32.29 25.45
C LEU A 95 -23.65 32.45 26.97
N ARG A 96 -22.98 33.51 27.43
CA ARG A 96 -22.86 33.87 28.85
C ARG A 96 -24.21 34.10 29.51
N MET A 97 -25.16 34.70 28.78
CA MET A 97 -26.55 34.84 29.24
C MET A 97 -27.25 33.47 29.28
N GLY A 98 -27.11 32.66 28.24
CA GLY A 98 -27.68 31.32 28.15
C GLY A 98 -27.22 30.39 29.27
N ASP A 99 -25.94 30.46 29.66
CA ASP A 99 -25.36 29.67 30.76
C ASP A 99 -26.08 29.91 32.10
N GLN A 100 -26.63 31.11 32.33
CA GLN A 100 -27.36 31.44 33.57
C GLN A 100 -28.76 30.82 33.61
N PHE A 101 -29.31 30.43 32.47
CA PHE A 101 -30.71 29.99 32.33
C PHE A 101 -30.85 28.59 31.71
N VAL A 102 -29.74 27.87 31.54
CA VAL A 102 -29.75 26.50 31.03
C VAL A 102 -30.36 25.54 32.08
N GLY A 103 -30.94 24.43 31.64
CA GLY A 103 -31.56 23.46 32.53
C GLY A 103 -30.54 22.80 33.49
N PRO A 104 -30.98 22.25 34.65
CA PRO A 104 -30.08 21.70 35.66
C PRO A 104 -29.15 20.59 35.14
N ALA A 105 -29.60 19.79 34.17
CA ALA A 105 -28.77 18.75 33.54
C ALA A 105 -27.61 19.30 32.70
N ALA A 106 -27.79 20.48 32.07
CA ALA A 106 -26.75 21.14 31.26
C ALA A 106 -25.87 22.07 32.09
N ALA A 107 -26.37 22.54 33.24
CA ALA A 107 -25.59 23.29 34.23
C ALA A 107 -24.58 22.39 34.98
N ASP A 108 -24.93 21.12 35.19
CA ASP A 108 -24.06 20.11 35.83
C ASP A 108 -23.07 19.44 34.85
N ALA A 109 -23.17 19.71 33.55
CA ALA A 109 -22.27 19.17 32.54
C ALA A 109 -20.90 19.90 32.55
N PRO A 110 -19.79 19.23 32.17
CA PRO A 110 -18.49 19.89 32.03
C PRO A 110 -18.58 21.03 31.02
N GLN A 111 -18.18 22.24 31.41
CA GLN A 111 -18.18 23.38 30.50
C GLN A 111 -16.95 23.32 29.58
N PRO A 112 -17.13 23.25 28.25
CA PRO A 112 -16.06 23.30 27.28
C PRO A 112 -15.44 24.71 27.26
N GLU A 113 -14.14 24.79 26.99
CA GLU A 113 -13.46 26.04 26.66
C GLU A 113 -13.79 26.41 25.21
N LEU A 114 -14.26 27.63 24.97
CA LEU A 114 -14.61 28.09 23.61
C LEU A 114 -13.46 28.89 23.03
N GLN A 115 -12.82 28.38 21.98
CA GLN A 115 -11.81 29.11 21.23
C GLN A 115 -12.44 29.73 19.99
N LEU A 116 -12.45 31.06 19.92
CA LEU A 116 -13.01 31.77 18.78
C LEU A 116 -11.97 31.97 17.69
N LEU A 117 -12.30 31.53 16.48
CA LEU A 117 -11.49 31.74 15.29
C LEU A 117 -12.10 32.87 14.47
N THR A 118 -11.39 34.00 14.38
CA THR A 118 -11.76 35.15 13.57
C THR A 118 -10.90 35.22 12.30
N PRO A 119 -11.41 35.80 11.19
CA PRO A 119 -10.62 36.01 9.98
C PRO A 119 -9.37 36.87 10.25
N ASN A 120 -8.19 36.45 9.78
CA ASN A 120 -7.03 37.34 9.63
C ASN A 120 -7.13 38.06 8.27
N ASP A 121 -6.76 39.34 8.22
CA ASP A 121 -6.96 40.29 7.10
C ASP A 121 -6.42 39.87 5.72
N GLU A 122 -5.70 38.73 5.57
CA GLU A 122 -5.01 38.35 4.33
C GLU A 122 -5.63 37.17 3.54
N THR A 123 -6.73 36.54 3.97
CA THR A 123 -7.36 35.44 3.20
C THR A 123 -8.89 35.52 3.13
N THR A 124 -9.47 35.04 2.03
CA THR A 124 -10.92 34.82 1.88
C THR A 124 -11.38 33.75 2.87
N PHE A 125 -11.84 34.17 4.05
CA PHE A 125 -12.34 33.30 5.12
C PHE A 125 -13.77 32.84 4.80
N ASP A 126 -13.92 31.69 4.16
CA ASP A 126 -15.22 31.04 3.96
C ASP A 126 -15.46 30.00 5.07
N LEU A 127 -16.40 30.33 5.98
CA LEU A 127 -16.83 29.51 7.10
C LEU A 127 -17.18 28.08 6.72
N LYS A 128 -17.75 27.86 5.52
CA LYS A 128 -18.12 26.50 5.09
C LYS A 128 -16.89 25.63 4.86
N THR A 129 -15.87 26.18 4.20
CA THR A 129 -14.59 25.49 3.95
C THR A 129 -13.85 25.21 5.25
N VAL A 130 -13.79 26.19 6.17
CA VAL A 130 -13.08 26.03 7.45
C VAL A 130 -13.68 24.92 8.32
N VAL A 131 -15.02 24.79 8.32
CA VAL A 131 -15.74 23.72 9.04
C VAL A 131 -15.65 22.38 8.30
N ALA A 132 -15.65 22.40 6.97
CA ALA A 132 -15.47 21.21 6.15
C ALA A 132 -14.07 20.60 6.38
N ASP A 133 -13.02 21.43 6.34
CA ASP A 133 -11.62 21.04 6.46
C ASP A 133 -11.17 20.74 7.91
N THR A 134 -12.10 20.69 8.88
CA THR A 134 -11.83 20.48 10.33
C THR A 134 -10.94 21.54 11.00
N GLY A 135 -10.75 22.69 10.34
CA GLY A 135 -10.07 23.86 10.91
C GLY A 135 -10.86 24.51 12.05
N ALA A 136 -12.18 24.38 12.04
CA ALA A 136 -13.08 24.73 13.14
C ALA A 136 -14.12 23.62 13.35
N ASP A 137 -14.55 23.44 14.61
CA ASP A 137 -15.54 22.43 14.99
C ASP A 137 -16.97 22.92 14.69
N LEU A 138 -17.21 24.24 14.73
CA LEU A 138 -18.51 24.83 14.39
C LEU A 138 -18.32 26.17 13.68
N GLY A 139 -19.06 26.42 12.61
CA GLY A 139 -19.14 27.74 11.97
C GLY A 139 -20.41 28.44 12.41
N VAL A 140 -20.31 29.69 12.87
CA VAL A 140 -21.46 30.48 13.30
C VAL A 140 -21.51 31.74 12.46
N LYS A 141 -22.55 31.87 11.64
CA LYS A 141 -22.83 33.08 10.87
C LYS A 141 -24.02 33.80 11.48
N ILE A 142 -23.83 35.07 11.84
CA ILE A 142 -24.89 35.87 12.49
C ILE A 142 -25.25 37.04 11.58
N ASP A 143 -26.47 37.03 11.05
CA ASP A 143 -26.98 38.16 10.26
C ASP A 143 -27.57 39.22 11.20
N LEU A 144 -26.72 40.17 11.58
CA LEU A 144 -27.09 41.35 12.38
C LEU A 144 -27.66 42.44 11.47
N THR A 145 -28.85 42.23 10.91
CA THR A 145 -29.51 43.26 10.09
C THR A 145 -29.94 44.45 10.97
N ASN A 146 -29.08 45.47 11.04
CA ASN A 146 -29.31 46.78 11.66
C ASN A 146 -29.72 46.73 13.15
N SER A 147 -28.90 46.11 14.00
CA SER A 147 -28.98 46.26 15.45
C SER A 147 -28.21 47.51 15.93
N SER A 148 -28.68 48.69 15.53
CA SER A 148 -28.23 49.96 16.11
C SER A 148 -29.35 50.53 16.98
N ASP A 149 -29.05 50.70 18.27
CA ASP A 149 -29.66 51.63 19.25
C ASP A 149 -30.62 51.13 20.35
N THR A 150 -30.99 49.85 20.47
CA THR A 150 -31.77 49.40 21.66
C THR A 150 -31.39 48.00 22.13
N GLY A 151 -30.37 47.90 22.99
CA GLY A 151 -29.98 46.67 23.70
C GLY A 151 -29.41 45.55 22.81
N PHE A 152 -28.65 44.63 23.41
CA PHE A 152 -28.03 43.48 22.73
C PHE A 152 -29.04 42.54 22.04
N LEU A 153 -30.30 42.59 22.46
CA LEU A 153 -31.44 41.88 21.88
C LEU A 153 -32.55 42.90 21.60
N GLY A 154 -32.46 43.55 20.43
CA GLY A 154 -33.49 44.46 19.96
C GLY A 154 -34.79 43.72 19.56
N PRO A 155 -35.85 44.45 19.21
CA PRO A 155 -37.13 43.86 18.77
C PRO A 155 -37.08 43.15 17.41
N LYS A 156 -35.92 43.05 16.76
CA LYS A 156 -35.74 42.40 15.45
C LYS A 156 -34.98 41.08 15.62
N PRO A 157 -35.37 40.02 14.89
CA PRO A 157 -34.75 38.71 15.02
C PRO A 157 -33.30 38.72 14.47
N ALA A 158 -32.34 38.32 15.29
CA ALA A 158 -31.01 37.92 14.84
C ALA A 158 -31.11 36.52 14.21
N LYS A 159 -30.63 36.37 12.97
CA LYS A 159 -30.61 35.09 12.29
C LYS A 159 -29.24 34.43 12.48
N VAL A 160 -29.19 33.35 13.26
CA VAL A 160 -27.97 32.58 13.55
C VAL A 160 -27.99 31.31 12.71
N THR A 161 -27.00 31.17 11.83
CA THR A 161 -26.80 29.95 11.05
C THR A 161 -25.64 29.16 11.63
N LEU A 162 -25.95 27.97 12.15
CA LEU A 162 -24.98 27.01 12.67
C LEU A 162 -24.56 26.07 11.54
N ILE A 163 -23.32 26.21 11.10
CA ILE A 163 -22.68 25.41 10.07
C ILE A 163 -21.96 24.27 10.77
N GLN A 164 -22.49 23.06 10.65
CA GLN A 164 -21.98 21.86 11.31
C GLN A 164 -21.44 20.86 10.28
N ASN A 165 -20.38 20.17 10.64
CA ASN A 165 -19.80 19.09 9.84
C ASN A 165 -20.56 17.79 10.10
N GLU A 166 -21.15 17.19 9.05
CA GLU A 166 -21.97 15.98 9.19
C GLU A 166 -21.18 14.78 9.72
N GLY A 167 -19.88 14.70 9.40
CA GLY A 167 -18.99 13.59 9.77
C GLY A 167 -18.37 13.69 11.15
N SER A 168 -18.45 14.84 11.83
CA SER A 168 -17.77 15.07 13.12
C SER A 168 -18.75 15.02 14.29
N ALA A 169 -18.53 14.09 15.22
CA ALA A 169 -19.28 14.03 16.49
C ALA A 169 -19.02 15.29 17.33
N LEU A 170 -17.77 15.74 17.40
CA LEU A 170 -17.36 17.00 18.04
C LEU A 170 -18.11 18.21 17.47
N SER A 171 -18.30 18.28 16.14
CA SER A 171 -19.05 19.35 15.50
C SER A 171 -20.53 19.35 15.87
N ARG A 172 -21.14 18.15 15.96
CA ARG A 172 -22.53 18.00 16.42
C ARG A 172 -22.68 18.40 17.88
N ASP A 173 -21.77 17.94 18.74
CA ASP A 173 -21.78 18.24 20.17
C ASP A 173 -21.58 19.75 20.41
N ALA A 174 -20.70 20.40 19.64
CA ALA A 174 -20.52 21.86 19.67
C ALA A 174 -21.76 22.62 19.16
N ALA A 175 -22.41 22.15 18.08
CA ALA A 175 -23.64 22.74 17.56
C ALA A 175 -24.79 22.64 18.56
N ASP A 176 -24.94 21.50 19.22
CA ASP A 176 -25.96 21.26 20.25
C ASP A 176 -25.68 22.12 21.50
N TYR A 177 -24.42 22.20 21.93
CA TYR A 177 -23.99 23.06 23.03
C TYR A 177 -24.36 24.53 22.82
N VAL A 178 -24.08 25.07 21.63
CA VAL A 178 -24.40 26.45 21.26
C VAL A 178 -25.91 26.65 21.10
N ALA A 179 -26.60 25.74 20.42
CA ALA A 179 -28.05 25.83 20.19
C ALA A 179 -28.86 25.81 21.49
N GLU A 180 -28.46 25.00 22.47
CA GLU A 180 -29.11 24.91 23.78
C GLU A 180 -29.03 26.25 24.53
N ARG A 181 -27.85 26.89 24.55
CA ARG A 181 -27.62 28.20 25.19
C ARG A 181 -28.33 29.34 24.50
N LEU A 182 -28.34 29.35 23.17
CA LEU A 182 -29.12 30.31 22.39
C LEU A 182 -30.63 30.17 22.69
N THR A 183 -31.10 28.94 22.89
CA THR A 183 -32.51 28.67 23.26
C THR A 183 -32.81 29.13 24.68
N ALA A 184 -31.91 28.89 25.64
CA ALA A 184 -32.05 29.37 27.01
C ALA A 184 -32.10 30.91 27.08
N ALA A 185 -31.22 31.60 26.34
CA ALA A 185 -31.22 33.06 26.22
C ALA A 185 -32.53 33.58 25.59
N ASN A 186 -33.01 32.93 24.52
CA ASN A 186 -34.30 33.25 23.90
C ASN A 186 -35.46 33.13 24.89
N ASN A 187 -35.54 32.03 25.64
CA ASN A 187 -36.61 31.80 26.61
C ASN A 187 -36.62 32.89 27.69
N HIS A 188 -35.44 33.23 28.22
CA HIS A 188 -35.32 34.31 29.20
C HIS A 188 -35.82 35.66 28.66
N PHE A 189 -35.43 36.00 27.43
CA PHE A 189 -35.88 37.25 26.80
C PHE A 189 -37.39 37.26 26.57
N ILE A 190 -37.95 36.15 26.07
CA ILE A 190 -39.40 36.01 25.84
C ILE A 190 -40.17 36.14 27.16
N GLU A 191 -39.69 35.53 28.25
CA GLU A 191 -40.28 35.68 29.58
C GLU A 191 -40.25 37.12 30.09
N GLY A 192 -39.11 37.82 29.92
CA GLY A 192 -38.97 39.22 30.29
C GLY A 192 -39.93 40.13 29.49
N TRP A 193 -40.04 39.87 28.18
CA TRP A 193 -40.93 40.61 27.28
C TRP A 193 -42.41 40.35 27.57
N ALA A 194 -42.79 39.09 27.78
CA ALA A 194 -44.16 38.69 28.12
C ALA A 194 -44.65 39.30 29.44
N ARG A 195 -43.75 39.54 30.39
CA ARG A 195 -44.06 40.27 31.63
C ARG A 195 -44.29 41.77 31.41
N GLN A 196 -43.73 42.34 30.35
CA GLN A 196 -43.76 43.79 30.08
C GLN A 196 -44.80 44.21 29.01
N SER A 197 -45.18 43.34 28.08
CA SER A 197 -46.05 43.68 26.94
C SER A 197 -47.10 42.61 26.63
N GLN A 198 -48.36 43.00 26.46
CA GLN A 198 -49.49 42.13 26.07
C GLN A 198 -49.66 41.97 24.53
N GLN A 199 -48.59 42.15 23.74
CA GLN A 199 -48.66 42.08 22.27
C GLN A 199 -48.13 40.74 21.72
N ALA A 200 -48.20 40.54 20.40
CA ALA A 200 -47.54 39.43 19.73
C ALA A 200 -46.01 39.62 19.76
N PHE A 201 -45.27 38.60 20.19
CA PHE A 201 -43.81 38.64 20.24
C PHE A 201 -43.19 38.04 18.97
N THR A 202 -42.00 38.49 18.63
CA THR A 202 -41.12 37.86 17.62
C THR A 202 -39.97 37.16 18.34
N ILE A 203 -39.62 35.96 17.89
CA ILE A 203 -38.49 35.20 18.46
C ILE A 203 -37.19 35.98 18.19
N PRO A 204 -36.43 36.41 19.23
CA PRO A 204 -35.27 37.27 19.07
C PRO A 204 -34.10 36.61 18.34
N ILE A 205 -33.92 35.29 18.49
CA ILE A 205 -32.85 34.54 17.83
C ILE A 205 -33.48 33.41 17.02
N GLN A 206 -33.40 33.48 15.69
CA GLN A 206 -33.81 32.40 14.79
C GLN A 206 -32.58 31.55 14.46
N GLN A 207 -32.67 30.24 14.72
CA GLN A 207 -31.57 29.31 14.51
C GLN A 207 -31.83 28.44 13.28
N ASP A 208 -30.92 28.48 12.31
CA ASP A 208 -30.91 27.56 11.16
C ASP A 208 -29.66 26.68 11.25
N ARG A 209 -29.79 25.38 10.96
CA ARG A 209 -28.65 24.45 10.87
C ARG A 209 -28.34 24.13 9.42
N VAL A 210 -27.09 24.31 9.02
CA VAL A 210 -26.58 23.96 7.69
C VAL A 210 -25.53 22.86 7.86
N LEU A 211 -25.78 21.72 7.24
CA LEU A 211 -24.83 20.61 7.18
C LEU A 211 -23.82 20.87 6.06
N VAL A 212 -22.55 20.64 6.35
CA VAL A 212 -21.46 20.64 5.37
C VAL A 212 -20.82 19.26 5.35
N GLU A 213 -20.67 18.70 4.16
CA GLU A 213 -19.95 17.45 3.94
C GLU A 213 -18.44 17.72 4.08
N PRO A 214 -17.70 16.93 4.87
CA PRO A 214 -16.24 17.06 4.92
C PRO A 214 -15.62 16.71 3.56
N PRO A 215 -14.49 17.32 3.17
CA PRO A 215 -13.64 16.77 2.12
C PRO A 215 -13.23 15.37 2.57
N GLU A 216 -13.43 14.37 1.71
CA GLU A 216 -13.23 12.93 1.98
C GLU A 216 -12.13 12.62 3.00
N SER A 217 -12.49 12.61 4.28
CA SER A 217 -11.62 12.17 5.37
C SER A 217 -11.56 10.65 5.30
N ARG A 218 -10.59 10.14 4.53
CA ARG A 218 -10.29 8.71 4.45
C ARG A 218 -9.82 8.24 5.81
N SER A 219 -10.74 7.73 6.63
CA SER A 219 -10.35 7.23 7.95
C SER A 219 -9.34 6.10 7.73
N ALA A 220 -8.13 6.24 8.28
CA ALA A 220 -7.10 5.20 8.18
C ALA A 220 -7.60 3.84 8.74
N ILE A 221 -8.64 3.90 9.59
CA ILE A 221 -9.36 2.77 10.19
C ILE A 221 -10.15 1.98 9.13
N LEU A 222 -10.82 2.66 8.19
CA LEU A 222 -11.55 2.04 7.07
C LEU A 222 -10.63 1.20 6.17
N GLY A 223 -9.35 1.59 6.02
CA GLY A 223 -8.36 0.81 5.27
C GLY A 223 -7.99 -0.54 5.91
N VAL A 224 -8.09 -0.67 7.23
CA VAL A 224 -7.72 -1.91 7.94
C VAL A 224 -8.75 -3.02 7.72
N LEU A 225 -10.03 -2.68 7.59
CA LEU A 225 -11.13 -3.65 7.48
C LEU A 225 -10.97 -4.58 6.25
N PRO A 226 -10.81 -4.05 5.02
CA PRO A 226 -10.58 -4.86 3.82
C PRO A 226 -9.35 -5.75 3.91
N LEU A 227 -8.27 -5.25 4.53
CA LEU A 227 -7.05 -6.02 4.72
C LEU A 227 -7.30 -7.26 5.59
N VAL A 228 -7.92 -7.06 6.76
CA VAL A 228 -8.25 -8.18 7.66
C VAL A 228 -9.21 -9.14 6.97
N LEU A 229 -10.23 -8.63 6.28
CA LEU A 229 -11.19 -9.42 5.52
C LEU A 229 -10.51 -10.33 4.48
N LEU A 230 -9.60 -9.77 3.68
CA LEU A 230 -8.89 -10.52 2.64
C LEU A 230 -7.86 -11.49 3.23
N LEU A 231 -7.08 -11.07 4.24
CA LEU A 231 -6.08 -11.92 4.87
C LEU A 231 -6.72 -13.12 5.60
N MET A 232 -7.83 -12.90 6.30
CA MET A 232 -8.59 -13.97 6.96
C MET A 232 -9.27 -14.90 5.95
N THR A 233 -9.66 -14.38 4.78
CA THR A 233 -10.19 -15.21 3.70
C THR A 233 -9.08 -16.11 3.14
N VAL A 234 -7.89 -15.56 2.91
CA VAL A 234 -6.70 -16.31 2.49
C VAL A 234 -6.37 -17.45 3.45
N THR A 235 -6.27 -17.17 4.76
CA THR A 235 -5.86 -18.18 5.74
C THR A 235 -6.83 -19.35 5.80
N GLY A 236 -8.11 -19.13 5.45
CA GLY A 236 -9.11 -20.17 5.23
C GLY A 236 -8.73 -21.24 4.20
N GLY A 237 -8.06 -20.85 3.11
CA GLY A 237 -7.66 -21.74 2.02
C GLY A 237 -6.34 -22.47 2.25
N VAL A 238 -5.51 -21.98 3.18
CA VAL A 238 -4.15 -22.48 3.42
C VAL A 238 -4.14 -23.96 3.83
N TYR A 239 -4.90 -24.32 4.86
CA TYR A 239 -4.91 -25.70 5.37
C TYR A 239 -5.48 -26.70 4.34
N PRO A 240 -6.65 -26.46 3.72
CA PRO A 240 -7.15 -27.31 2.64
C PRO A 240 -6.16 -27.48 1.49
N ALA A 241 -5.48 -26.41 1.07
CA ALA A 241 -4.51 -26.50 -0.01
C ALA A 241 -3.31 -27.40 0.34
N ILE A 242 -2.77 -27.27 1.57
CA ILE A 242 -1.68 -28.12 2.04
C ILE A 242 -2.12 -29.59 2.11
N ASP A 243 -3.26 -29.87 2.77
CA ASP A 243 -3.73 -31.23 3.02
C ASP A 243 -4.04 -31.99 1.72
N LEU A 244 -4.73 -31.34 0.78
CA LEU A 244 -5.13 -31.93 -0.50
C LEU A 244 -3.98 -32.09 -1.50
N THR A 245 -2.79 -31.54 -1.24
CA THR A 245 -1.64 -31.65 -2.15
C THR A 245 -0.44 -32.29 -1.47
N ALA A 246 0.35 -31.51 -0.73
CA ALA A 246 1.53 -31.99 -0.02
C ALA A 246 1.18 -33.03 1.04
N GLY A 247 0.02 -32.92 1.70
CA GLY A 247 -0.46 -33.90 2.67
C GLY A 247 -0.83 -35.24 2.04
N GLU A 248 -1.51 -35.24 0.87
CA GLU A 248 -1.76 -36.47 0.11
C GLU A 248 -0.48 -37.12 -0.42
N ARG A 249 0.51 -36.29 -0.81
CA ARG A 249 1.84 -36.76 -1.24
C ARG A 249 2.62 -37.38 -0.08
N GLU A 250 2.63 -36.74 1.09
CA GLU A 250 3.27 -37.28 2.30
C GLU A 250 2.65 -38.62 2.73
N ARG A 251 1.35 -38.82 2.47
CA ARG A 251 0.62 -40.07 2.69
C ARG A 251 0.79 -41.11 1.56
N ASN A 252 1.57 -40.81 0.51
CA ASN A 252 1.75 -41.63 -0.70
C ASN A 252 0.43 -41.97 -1.44
N THR A 253 -0.60 -41.13 -1.26
CA THR A 253 -1.92 -41.32 -1.89
C THR A 253 -2.03 -40.59 -3.23
N LEU A 254 -1.23 -39.53 -3.42
CA LEU A 254 -1.22 -38.72 -4.62
C LEU A 254 -0.74 -39.52 -5.85
N GLU A 255 0.28 -40.36 -5.68
CA GLU A 255 0.85 -41.22 -6.72
C GLU A 255 -0.18 -42.23 -7.21
N THR A 256 -1.00 -42.77 -6.30
CA THR A 256 -2.10 -43.68 -6.62
C THR A 256 -3.18 -42.97 -7.44
N LEU A 257 -3.54 -41.73 -7.09
CA LEU A 257 -4.46 -40.91 -7.88
C LEU A 257 -3.90 -40.56 -9.27
N MET A 258 -2.59 -40.35 -9.38
CA MET A 258 -1.93 -40.07 -10.66
C MET A 258 -1.81 -41.28 -11.58
N ALA A 259 -1.95 -42.49 -11.04
CA ALA A 259 -2.02 -43.73 -11.83
C ALA A 259 -3.40 -43.96 -12.48
N LEU A 260 -4.44 -43.21 -12.07
CA LEU A 260 -5.75 -43.28 -12.71
C LEU A 260 -5.65 -42.82 -14.17
N PRO A 261 -6.39 -43.44 -15.11
CA PRO A 261 -6.41 -43.07 -16.52
C PRO A 261 -7.24 -41.79 -16.76
N VAL A 262 -6.92 -40.72 -16.01
CA VAL A 262 -7.63 -39.44 -16.01
C VAL A 262 -6.60 -38.32 -16.17
N PRO A 263 -6.87 -37.29 -17.00
CA PRO A 263 -5.97 -36.15 -17.15
C PRO A 263 -5.67 -35.49 -15.79
N ARG A 264 -4.39 -35.24 -15.50
CA ARG A 264 -3.92 -34.60 -14.24
C ARG A 264 -4.64 -33.29 -13.93
N PHE A 265 -4.95 -32.50 -14.96
CA PHE A 265 -5.69 -31.25 -14.83
C PHE A 265 -7.07 -31.43 -14.18
N ARG A 266 -7.77 -32.54 -14.42
CA ARG A 266 -9.10 -32.80 -13.83
C ARG A 266 -9.03 -33.07 -12.33
N LEU A 267 -7.98 -33.79 -11.90
CA LEU A 267 -7.70 -34.03 -10.49
C LEU A 267 -7.34 -32.72 -9.78
N LEU A 268 -6.47 -31.91 -10.39
CA LEU A 268 -6.14 -30.59 -9.86
C LEU A 268 -7.37 -29.67 -9.81
N LEU A 269 -8.23 -29.68 -10.84
CA LEU A 269 -9.45 -28.88 -10.87
C LEU A 269 -10.42 -29.27 -9.74
N ALA A 270 -10.53 -30.57 -9.42
CA ALA A 270 -11.34 -31.03 -8.30
C ALA A 270 -10.83 -30.47 -6.96
N LYS A 271 -9.50 -30.49 -6.76
CA LYS A 271 -8.83 -29.90 -5.60
C LYS A 271 -9.01 -28.40 -5.54
N TYR A 272 -8.88 -27.71 -6.67
CA TYR A 272 -9.09 -26.27 -6.78
C TYR A 272 -10.50 -25.87 -6.34
N VAL A 273 -11.53 -26.56 -6.83
CA VAL A 273 -12.92 -26.29 -6.42
C VAL A 273 -13.11 -26.54 -4.91
N ALA A 274 -12.49 -27.59 -4.36
CA ALA A 274 -12.57 -27.86 -2.92
C ALA A 274 -11.93 -26.74 -2.09
N VAL A 275 -10.72 -26.30 -2.44
CA VAL A 275 -10.03 -25.19 -1.76
C VAL A 275 -10.84 -23.90 -1.89
N VAL A 276 -11.29 -23.53 -3.11
CA VAL A 276 -12.10 -22.32 -3.34
C VAL A 276 -13.37 -22.33 -2.50
N THR A 277 -14.06 -23.46 -2.39
CA THR A 277 -15.30 -23.57 -1.62
C THR A 277 -15.05 -23.28 -0.14
N VAL A 278 -13.99 -23.85 0.45
CA VAL A 278 -13.65 -23.58 1.85
C VAL A 278 -13.20 -22.14 2.06
N THR A 279 -12.38 -21.60 1.15
CA THR A 279 -11.96 -20.19 1.16
C THR A 279 -13.17 -19.24 1.10
N MET A 280 -14.14 -19.52 0.21
CA MET A 280 -15.38 -18.73 0.10
C MET A 280 -16.27 -18.84 1.34
N MET A 281 -16.36 -20.03 1.94
CA MET A 281 -17.10 -20.22 3.19
C MET A 281 -16.47 -19.42 4.34
N THR A 282 -15.15 -19.39 4.43
CA THR A 282 -14.43 -18.54 5.39
C THR A 282 -14.65 -17.06 5.09
N GLY A 283 -14.61 -16.65 3.82
CA GLY A 283 -14.91 -15.28 3.41
C GLY A 283 -16.34 -14.83 3.75
N LEU A 284 -17.33 -15.71 3.57
CA LEU A 284 -18.71 -15.45 3.98
C LEU A 284 -18.81 -15.30 5.50
N MET A 285 -18.18 -16.21 6.26
CA MET A 285 -18.15 -16.12 7.73
C MET A 285 -17.46 -14.83 8.20
N ASN A 286 -16.39 -14.40 7.51
CA ASN A 286 -15.72 -13.13 7.76
C ASN A 286 -16.68 -11.94 7.60
N LEU A 287 -17.41 -11.87 6.49
CA LEU A 287 -18.38 -10.81 6.25
C LEU A 287 -19.50 -10.79 7.29
N VAL A 288 -20.04 -11.96 7.65
CA VAL A 288 -21.08 -12.08 8.68
C VAL A 288 -20.55 -11.63 10.04
N ALA A 289 -19.39 -12.13 10.46
CA ALA A 289 -18.79 -11.77 11.75
C ALA A 289 -18.45 -10.28 11.83
N MET A 290 -17.93 -9.70 10.75
CA MET A 290 -17.67 -8.26 10.64
C MET A 290 -18.95 -7.45 10.75
N SER A 291 -20.00 -7.80 9.99
CA SER A 291 -21.29 -7.10 10.00
C SER A 291 -21.95 -7.13 11.37
N VAL A 292 -21.99 -8.31 12.01
CA VAL A 292 -22.52 -8.48 13.37
C VAL A 292 -21.72 -7.65 14.38
N THR A 293 -20.38 -7.61 14.25
CA THR A 293 -19.53 -6.85 15.15
C THR A 293 -19.77 -5.35 15.04
N VAL A 294 -19.78 -4.82 13.82
CA VAL A 294 -19.98 -3.38 13.60
C VAL A 294 -21.35 -2.93 14.11
N TYR A 295 -22.39 -3.74 13.85
CA TYR A 295 -23.73 -3.50 14.40
C TYR A 295 -23.76 -3.58 15.93
N ALA A 296 -23.20 -4.64 16.52
CA ALA A 296 -23.22 -4.85 17.97
C ALA A 296 -22.44 -3.79 18.75
N LEU A 297 -21.38 -3.24 18.15
CA LEU A 297 -20.55 -2.20 18.76
C LEU A 297 -20.96 -0.77 18.36
N GLN A 298 -22.04 -0.60 17.60
CA GLN A 298 -22.53 0.69 17.11
C GLN A 298 -21.48 1.49 16.31
N LEU A 299 -20.61 0.79 15.59
CA LEU A 299 -19.54 1.40 14.78
C LEU A 299 -20.01 1.77 13.36
N GLU A 300 -21.29 1.56 13.03
CA GLU A 300 -21.82 1.74 11.67
C GLU A 300 -21.68 3.19 11.17
N GLN A 301 -22.07 4.17 11.99
CA GLN A 301 -21.99 5.59 11.62
C GLN A 301 -20.53 6.08 11.59
N THR A 302 -19.69 5.58 12.51
CA THR A 302 -18.28 5.97 12.60
C THR A 302 -17.45 5.39 11.46
N LEU A 303 -17.75 4.17 11.02
CA LEU A 303 -16.96 3.49 9.98
C LEU A 303 -17.53 3.67 8.57
N LEU A 304 -18.85 3.76 8.39
CA LEU A 304 -19.48 3.75 7.06
C LEU A 304 -20.31 5.01 6.79
N GLY A 305 -20.29 5.99 7.69
CA GLY A 305 -21.11 7.20 7.58
C GLY A 305 -22.62 6.90 7.64
N SER A 306 -23.41 7.78 7.03
CA SER A 306 -24.89 7.68 7.01
C SER A 306 -25.44 6.52 6.18
N GLY A 307 -24.60 5.86 5.36
CA GLY A 307 -25.01 4.79 4.44
C GLY A 307 -25.16 3.40 5.08
N GLY A 308 -24.46 3.13 6.19
CA GLY A 308 -24.52 1.84 6.92
C GLY A 308 -24.21 0.59 6.07
N PHE A 309 -24.39 -0.61 6.65
CA PHE A 309 -24.26 -1.86 5.90
C PHE A 309 -25.55 -2.17 5.13
N THR A 310 -25.54 -1.92 3.82
CA THR A 310 -26.60 -2.38 2.93
C THR A 310 -26.36 -3.84 2.49
N LEU A 311 -27.44 -4.61 2.28
CA LEU A 311 -27.35 -5.94 1.69
C LEU A 311 -26.68 -5.92 0.30
N GLY A 312 -26.85 -4.82 -0.44
CA GLY A 312 -26.17 -4.57 -1.72
C GLY A 312 -24.65 -4.52 -1.56
N LEU A 313 -24.15 -3.71 -0.61
CA LEU A 313 -22.72 -3.61 -0.30
C LEU A 313 -22.13 -4.96 0.09
N LEU A 314 -22.78 -5.70 0.99
CA LEU A 314 -22.34 -7.03 1.41
C LEU A 314 -22.27 -8.02 0.22
N GLY A 315 -23.26 -7.98 -0.68
CA GLY A 315 -23.26 -8.77 -1.91
C GLY A 315 -22.10 -8.43 -2.84
N THR A 316 -21.82 -7.14 -3.03
CA THR A 316 -20.68 -6.69 -3.86
C THR A 316 -19.33 -7.06 -3.24
N LEU A 317 -19.15 -6.91 -1.93
CA LEU A 317 -17.94 -7.33 -1.23
C LEU A 317 -17.74 -8.84 -1.34
N PHE A 318 -18.80 -9.64 -1.21
CA PHE A 318 -18.72 -11.08 -1.40
C PHE A 318 -18.30 -11.47 -2.83
N LEU A 319 -18.76 -10.74 -3.85
CA LEU A 319 -18.34 -10.93 -5.23
C LEU A 319 -16.84 -10.64 -5.39
N VAL A 320 -16.34 -9.56 -4.80
CA VAL A 320 -14.91 -9.21 -4.79
C VAL A 320 -14.08 -10.28 -4.07
N LEU A 321 -14.55 -10.75 -2.90
CA LEU A 321 -13.94 -11.87 -2.18
C LEU A 321 -13.94 -13.16 -3.02
N THR A 322 -14.95 -13.38 -3.84
CA THR A 322 -15.01 -14.55 -4.73
C THR A 322 -13.93 -14.48 -5.81
N ALA A 323 -13.78 -13.34 -6.49
CA ALA A 323 -12.72 -13.14 -7.48
C ALA A 323 -11.34 -13.34 -6.86
N PHE A 324 -11.14 -12.81 -5.65
CA PHE A 324 -9.92 -12.99 -4.89
C PHE A 324 -9.67 -14.44 -4.46
N ALA A 325 -10.69 -15.14 -3.95
CA ALA A 325 -10.61 -16.53 -3.53
C ALA A 325 -10.26 -17.47 -4.70
N LEU A 326 -10.78 -17.19 -5.90
CA LEU A 326 -10.43 -17.90 -7.13
C LEU A 326 -8.96 -17.72 -7.49
N PHE A 327 -8.46 -16.48 -7.50
CA PHE A 327 -7.06 -16.19 -7.77
C PHE A 327 -6.13 -16.82 -6.71
N TYR A 328 -6.42 -16.57 -5.44
CA TYR A 328 -5.52 -16.95 -4.35
C TYR A 328 -5.47 -18.47 -4.15
N SER A 329 -6.60 -19.18 -4.30
CA SER A 329 -6.62 -20.65 -4.25
C SER A 329 -5.75 -21.28 -5.35
N ALA A 330 -5.65 -20.65 -6.52
CA ALA A 330 -4.78 -21.12 -7.60
C ALA A 330 -3.30 -20.93 -7.27
N VAL A 331 -2.94 -19.81 -6.66
CA VAL A 331 -1.58 -19.53 -6.16
C VAL A 331 -1.20 -20.49 -5.02
N LEU A 332 -2.11 -20.74 -4.08
CA LEU A 332 -1.90 -21.72 -3.01
C LEU A 332 -1.60 -23.10 -3.60
N LEU A 333 -2.46 -23.60 -4.49
CA LEU A 333 -2.23 -24.90 -5.12
C LEU A 333 -0.95 -24.96 -5.95
N LEU A 334 -0.57 -23.89 -6.64
CA LEU A 334 0.70 -23.81 -7.36
C LEU A 334 1.89 -24.07 -6.42
N LEU A 335 1.92 -23.40 -5.26
CA LEU A 335 3.01 -23.52 -4.30
C LEU A 335 2.94 -24.83 -3.49
N THR A 336 1.77 -25.28 -3.07
CA THR A 336 1.66 -26.52 -2.28
C THR A 336 1.87 -27.76 -3.15
N SER A 337 1.57 -27.70 -4.44
CA SER A 337 1.82 -28.81 -5.38
C SER A 337 3.30 -29.05 -5.68
N SER A 338 4.18 -28.07 -5.45
CA SER A 338 5.64 -28.23 -5.58
C SER A 338 6.30 -28.78 -4.32
N ALA A 339 5.61 -28.76 -3.18
CA ALA A 339 6.14 -29.25 -1.91
C ALA A 339 6.09 -30.79 -1.83
N ARG A 340 7.05 -31.36 -1.08
CA ARG A 340 7.13 -32.81 -0.84
C ARG A 340 6.52 -33.24 0.49
N SER A 341 6.40 -32.32 1.45
CA SER A 341 5.82 -32.58 2.77
C SER A 341 4.94 -31.43 3.24
N PHE A 342 4.09 -31.71 4.23
CA PHE A 342 3.26 -30.71 4.90
C PHE A 342 4.09 -29.52 5.41
N LYS A 343 5.27 -29.80 5.99
CA LYS A 343 6.18 -28.77 6.53
C LYS A 343 6.79 -27.90 5.43
N GLU A 344 7.16 -28.48 4.29
CA GLU A 344 7.68 -27.71 3.14
C GLU A 344 6.61 -26.82 2.53
N ALA A 345 5.39 -27.36 2.37
CA ALA A 345 4.25 -26.58 1.87
C ALA A 345 3.97 -25.39 2.79
N GLN A 346 3.94 -25.62 4.10
CA GLN A 346 3.79 -24.55 5.09
C GLN A 346 4.93 -23.52 4.99
N ALA A 347 6.18 -23.96 4.81
CA ALA A 347 7.32 -23.08 4.65
C ALA A 347 7.23 -22.22 3.37
N TYR A 348 6.68 -22.75 2.27
CA TYR A 348 6.47 -21.97 1.04
C TYR A 348 5.35 -20.94 1.19
N LEU A 349 4.34 -21.23 2.00
CA LEU A 349 3.21 -20.34 2.22
C LEU A 349 3.51 -19.18 3.18
N ILE A 350 4.45 -19.33 4.14
CA ILE A 350 4.81 -18.22 5.06
C ILE A 350 5.28 -16.97 4.30
N PRO A 351 6.25 -17.03 3.36
CA PRO A 351 6.63 -15.88 2.55
C PRO A 351 5.50 -15.33 1.70
N LEU A 352 4.62 -16.19 1.18
CA LEU A 352 3.44 -15.74 0.41
C LEU A 352 2.48 -14.93 1.31
N LEU A 353 2.22 -15.39 2.52
CA LEU A 353 1.36 -14.69 3.48
C LEU A 353 1.98 -13.34 3.88
N LEU A 354 3.29 -13.29 4.14
CA LEU A 354 4.00 -12.03 4.41
C LEU A 354 3.94 -11.08 3.20
N LEU A 355 4.15 -11.59 1.99
CA LEU A 355 4.01 -10.81 0.75
C LEU A 355 2.58 -10.30 0.55
N SER A 356 1.58 -11.05 1.02
CA SER A 356 0.16 -10.65 0.95
C SER A 356 -0.19 -9.54 1.96
N ILE A 357 0.58 -9.39 3.04
CA ILE A 357 0.41 -8.28 3.99
C ILE A 357 0.94 -6.96 3.42
N ALA A 358 1.97 -7.00 2.55
CA ALA A 358 2.61 -5.78 2.06
C ALA A 358 1.65 -4.82 1.33
N PRO A 359 0.75 -5.27 0.44
CA PRO A 359 -0.32 -4.43 -0.11
C PRO A 359 -1.35 -3.96 0.92
N GLY A 360 -1.47 -4.65 2.05
CA GLY A 360 -2.26 -4.18 3.19
C GLY A 360 -1.69 -2.94 3.86
N LEU A 361 -0.40 -2.69 3.74
CA LEU A 361 0.17 -1.41 4.18
C LEU A 361 -0.21 -0.30 3.20
N VAL A 362 -0.24 -0.61 1.90
CA VAL A 362 -0.58 0.35 0.82
C VAL A 362 -1.96 0.99 1.01
N ILE A 363 -2.95 0.24 1.52
CA ILE A 363 -4.32 0.76 1.72
C ILE A 363 -4.41 1.83 2.82
N LEU A 364 -3.48 1.80 3.78
CA LEU A 364 -3.39 2.74 4.89
C LEU A 364 -2.66 4.03 4.48
N MET A 365 -2.15 4.07 3.25
CA MET A 365 -1.28 5.13 2.77
C MET A 365 -2.07 6.07 1.86
N PRO A 366 -2.02 7.38 2.12
CA PRO A 366 -2.69 8.36 1.29
C PRO A 366 -2.17 8.33 -0.17
N GLY A 367 -2.94 8.84 -1.14
CA GLY A 367 -2.59 8.85 -2.57
C GLY A 367 -2.85 7.57 -3.38
N TRP A 368 -2.93 6.38 -2.76
CA TRP A 368 -3.20 5.13 -3.50
C TRP A 368 -4.68 4.98 -3.83
N THR A 369 -5.04 5.14 -5.10
CA THR A 369 -6.41 4.96 -5.62
C THR A 369 -6.47 3.82 -6.64
N LEU A 370 -7.67 3.27 -6.85
CA LEU A 370 -7.91 2.28 -7.89
C LEU A 370 -7.98 2.97 -9.26
N ALA A 371 -6.82 3.22 -9.88
CA ALA A 371 -6.72 3.91 -11.16
C ALA A 371 -5.57 3.35 -12.02
N GLY A 372 -5.78 3.34 -13.34
CA GLY A 372 -4.75 3.00 -14.33
C GLY A 372 -4.01 1.69 -14.03
N GLY A 373 -2.72 1.80 -13.68
CA GLY A 373 -1.83 0.67 -13.42
C GLY A 373 -2.13 -0.10 -12.12
N THR A 374 -2.67 0.53 -11.07
CA THR A 374 -2.94 -0.15 -9.79
C THR A 374 -4.08 -1.16 -9.92
N ALA A 375 -5.03 -0.92 -10.83
CA ALA A 375 -6.10 -1.86 -11.14
C ALA A 375 -5.60 -3.18 -11.75
N ALA A 376 -4.40 -3.20 -12.37
CA ALA A 376 -3.83 -4.40 -12.97
C ALA A 376 -2.97 -5.21 -11.99
N ILE A 377 -2.57 -4.66 -10.84
CA ILE A 377 -1.69 -5.36 -9.89
C ILE A 377 -2.55 -6.25 -8.99
N PRO A 378 -2.46 -7.59 -9.10
CA PRO A 378 -3.27 -8.48 -8.28
C PRO A 378 -2.98 -8.28 -6.80
N LEU A 379 -3.96 -8.56 -5.95
CA LEU A 379 -3.93 -8.35 -4.49
C LEU A 379 -4.05 -6.87 -4.10
N VAL A 380 -3.26 -5.96 -4.69
CA VAL A 380 -3.42 -4.50 -4.51
C VAL A 380 -4.77 -4.03 -5.05
N ASN A 381 -5.12 -4.43 -6.27
CA ASN A 381 -6.36 -4.01 -6.94
C ASN A 381 -7.63 -4.42 -6.17
N ILE A 382 -7.68 -5.65 -5.64
CA ILE A 382 -8.81 -6.17 -4.86
C ILE A 382 -8.88 -5.48 -3.49
N LEU A 383 -7.73 -5.21 -2.85
CA LEU A 383 -7.68 -4.44 -1.60
C LEU A 383 -8.26 -3.04 -1.81
N LEU A 384 -7.74 -2.30 -2.79
CA LEU A 384 -8.21 -0.94 -3.10
C LEU A 384 -9.69 -0.94 -3.52
N LEU A 385 -10.12 -1.88 -4.36
CA LEU A 385 -11.54 -2.03 -4.72
C LEU A 385 -12.43 -2.30 -3.50
N SER A 386 -11.96 -3.12 -2.56
CA SER A 386 -12.72 -3.40 -1.34
C SER A 386 -12.80 -2.18 -0.42
N ARG A 387 -11.76 -1.35 -0.34
CA ARG A 387 -11.79 -0.06 0.37
C ARG A 387 -12.75 0.91 -0.30
N ASP A 388 -12.59 1.14 -1.61
CA ASP A 388 -13.40 2.08 -2.37
C ASP A 388 -14.90 1.69 -2.31
N LEU A 389 -15.21 0.38 -2.21
CA LEU A 389 -16.56 -0.12 -1.96
C LEU A 389 -17.10 0.28 -0.58
N LEU A 390 -16.28 0.20 0.47
CA LEU A 390 -16.68 0.63 1.82
C LEU A 390 -16.82 2.16 1.91
N GLU A 391 -15.98 2.90 1.19
CA GLU A 391 -16.01 4.37 1.10
C GLU A 391 -17.09 4.90 0.14
N SER A 392 -17.76 4.02 -0.62
CA SER A 392 -18.74 4.38 -1.67
C SER A 392 -18.18 5.26 -2.80
N THR A 393 -16.87 5.20 -3.07
CA THR A 393 -16.14 6.01 -4.08
C THR A 393 -15.85 5.24 -5.38
N VAL A 394 -16.47 4.08 -5.59
CA VAL A 394 -16.11 3.14 -6.66
C VAL A 394 -16.39 3.71 -8.05
N GLN A 395 -15.34 3.72 -8.88
CA GLN A 395 -15.45 3.93 -10.31
C GLN A 395 -15.61 2.59 -11.07
N PRO A 396 -16.57 2.47 -12.00
CA PRO A 396 -16.91 1.19 -12.62
C PRO A 396 -15.81 0.63 -13.53
N LEU A 397 -15.10 1.49 -14.26
CA LEU A 397 -14.09 1.04 -15.22
C LEU A 397 -12.85 0.43 -14.53
N PRO A 398 -12.21 1.10 -13.53
CA PRO A 398 -11.13 0.49 -12.76
C PRO A 398 -11.56 -0.76 -11.98
N ALA A 399 -12.80 -0.80 -11.47
CA ALA A 399 -13.35 -1.97 -10.78
C ALA A 399 -13.44 -3.20 -11.69
N ILE A 400 -13.97 -3.03 -12.91
CA ILE A 400 -14.03 -4.11 -13.90
C ILE A 400 -12.61 -4.57 -14.28
N ALA A 401 -11.69 -3.63 -14.52
CA ALA A 401 -10.30 -3.96 -14.83
C ALA A 401 -9.62 -4.75 -13.69
N ALA A 402 -9.90 -4.41 -12.43
CA ALA A 402 -9.40 -5.13 -11.26
C ALA A 402 -9.90 -6.58 -11.18
N VAL A 403 -11.20 -6.79 -11.39
CA VAL A 403 -11.78 -8.15 -11.36
C VAL A 403 -11.28 -8.99 -12.53
N VAL A 404 -11.26 -8.42 -13.75
CA VAL A 404 -10.81 -9.13 -14.95
C VAL A 404 -9.33 -9.49 -14.87
N SER A 405 -8.46 -8.54 -14.47
CA SER A 405 -7.04 -8.81 -14.31
C SER A 405 -6.79 -9.91 -13.28
N THR A 406 -7.44 -9.84 -12.12
CA THR A 406 -7.34 -10.86 -11.06
C THR A 406 -7.77 -12.23 -11.56
N PHE A 407 -8.86 -12.30 -12.33
CA PHE A 407 -9.31 -13.55 -12.93
C PHE A 407 -8.29 -14.11 -13.94
N LEU A 408 -7.73 -13.28 -14.81
CA LEU A 408 -6.69 -13.67 -15.77
C LEU A 408 -5.44 -14.20 -15.06
N TYR A 409 -4.99 -13.53 -13.99
CA TYR A 409 -3.90 -14.01 -13.15
C TYR A 409 -4.24 -15.34 -12.47
N GLY A 410 -5.49 -15.53 -12.06
CA GLY A 410 -5.97 -16.79 -11.47
C GLY A 410 -5.90 -17.95 -12.47
N VAL A 411 -6.36 -17.73 -13.70
CA VAL A 411 -6.24 -18.72 -14.78
C VAL A 411 -4.78 -19.03 -15.09
N ALA A 412 -3.91 -18.01 -15.16
CA ALA A 412 -2.48 -18.20 -15.39
C ALA A 412 -1.83 -19.02 -14.26
N ALA A 413 -2.13 -18.70 -12.99
CA ALA A 413 -1.65 -19.43 -11.83
C ALA A 413 -2.13 -20.89 -11.83
N LEU A 414 -3.40 -21.14 -12.15
CA LEU A 414 -3.95 -22.49 -12.24
C LEU A 414 -3.33 -23.29 -13.40
N ALA A 415 -3.09 -22.66 -14.55
CA ALA A 415 -2.41 -23.29 -15.67
C ALA A 415 -0.95 -23.65 -15.33
N MET A 416 -0.24 -22.80 -14.58
CA MET A 416 1.08 -23.12 -14.05
C MET A 416 1.00 -24.26 -13.03
N ALA A 417 0.01 -24.25 -12.13
CA ALA A 417 -0.19 -25.31 -11.16
C ALA A 417 -0.40 -26.66 -11.85
N ALA A 418 -1.16 -26.69 -12.95
CA ALA A 418 -1.37 -27.89 -13.75
C ALA A 418 -0.07 -28.45 -14.38
N ARG A 419 0.89 -27.58 -14.71
CA ARG A 419 2.21 -28.00 -15.23
C ARG A 419 3.14 -28.54 -14.14
N VAL A 420 3.01 -28.05 -12.91
CA VAL A 420 3.82 -28.49 -11.77
C VAL A 420 3.21 -29.75 -11.14
N PHE A 421 1.89 -29.86 -11.13
CA PHE A 421 1.15 -30.96 -10.53
C PHE A 421 1.51 -32.31 -11.19
N GLY A 422 2.28 -33.12 -10.46
CA GLY A 422 2.71 -34.46 -10.87
C GLY A 422 3.90 -34.51 -11.81
N ASN A 423 4.67 -33.42 -11.98
CA ASN A 423 5.77 -33.37 -12.95
C ASN A 423 7.18 -33.64 -12.39
N ASP A 424 7.34 -33.92 -11.10
CA ASP A 424 8.65 -34.20 -10.52
C ASP A 424 8.84 -35.69 -10.22
N ALA A 425 9.41 -36.39 -11.21
CA ALA A 425 10.23 -37.57 -10.99
C ALA A 425 11.63 -37.10 -10.55
N VAL A 426 12.11 -37.58 -9.40
CA VAL A 426 13.53 -37.74 -9.05
C VAL A 426 14.45 -36.54 -9.39
N SER A 427 14.64 -35.59 -8.47
CA SER A 427 15.97 -34.98 -8.31
C SER A 427 16.17 -34.37 -6.92
N ILE A 428 17.11 -34.99 -6.20
CA ILE A 428 18.06 -34.43 -5.24
C ILE A 428 17.45 -33.64 -4.09
N GLY A 429 17.25 -34.34 -2.97
CA GLY A 429 17.22 -33.70 -1.67
C GLY A 429 18.57 -33.06 -1.36
N SER A 430 18.55 -31.82 -0.92
CA SER A 430 19.42 -31.41 0.16
C SER A 430 18.51 -31.21 1.37
N GLN A 431 18.62 -32.08 2.36
CA GLN A 431 18.05 -31.80 3.69
C GLN A 431 18.75 -30.55 4.23
N GLY A 432 18.18 -29.37 3.96
CA GLY A 432 18.59 -28.14 4.60
C GLY A 432 18.13 -28.16 6.05
N SER A 433 18.89 -28.82 6.92
CA SER A 433 18.67 -28.69 8.37
C SER A 433 18.93 -27.24 8.77
N TRP A 434 18.07 -26.66 9.62
CA TRP A 434 18.25 -25.31 10.16
C TRP A 434 19.64 -25.09 10.76
N ARG A 435 20.26 -26.14 11.32
CA ARG A 435 21.64 -26.12 11.80
C ARG A 435 22.66 -25.82 10.69
N GLY A 436 22.41 -26.28 9.47
CA GLY A 436 23.27 -26.02 8.31
C GLY A 436 23.30 -24.56 7.88
N LEU A 437 22.25 -23.77 8.17
CA LEU A 437 22.22 -22.33 7.89
C LEU A 437 23.13 -21.53 8.82
N PHE A 438 23.30 -21.99 10.07
CA PHE A 438 24.14 -21.36 11.10
C PHE A 438 25.55 -21.96 11.17
N GLN A 439 25.81 -23.06 10.47
CA GLN A 439 27.14 -23.65 10.41
C GLN A 439 27.99 -22.93 9.37
N ARG A 440 29.07 -22.32 9.85
CA ARG A 440 30.09 -21.72 9.00
C ARG A 440 30.75 -22.80 8.13
N PRO A 441 30.71 -22.70 6.79
CA PRO A 441 31.37 -23.66 5.91
C PRO A 441 32.87 -23.76 6.20
N THR A 442 33.46 -24.93 6.03
CA THR A 442 34.91 -25.14 6.24
C THR A 442 35.72 -24.70 5.02
N THR A 443 35.18 -24.85 3.82
CA THR A 443 35.81 -24.48 2.54
C THR A 443 35.47 -23.06 2.12
N ARG A 444 36.43 -22.36 1.49
CA ARG A 444 36.19 -21.04 0.86
C ARG A 444 35.47 -21.22 -0.47
N THR A 445 34.45 -20.40 -0.71
CA THR A 445 33.74 -20.34 -2.00
C THR A 445 34.00 -18.99 -2.69
N LEU A 446 33.84 -18.96 -4.02
CA LEU A 446 34.09 -17.76 -4.82
C LEU A 446 32.85 -16.87 -4.95
N THR A 447 31.66 -17.45 -4.83
CA THR A 447 30.36 -16.79 -4.95
C THR A 447 29.50 -17.07 -3.71
N PRO A 448 28.63 -16.11 -3.31
CA PRO A 448 27.65 -16.35 -2.26
C PRO A 448 26.64 -17.44 -2.65
N SER A 449 26.10 -18.14 -1.65
CA SER A 449 24.99 -19.08 -1.86
C SER A 449 23.68 -18.34 -2.18
N VAL A 450 22.84 -18.92 -3.04
CA VAL A 450 21.49 -18.40 -3.37
C VAL A 450 20.63 -18.27 -2.12
N THR A 451 20.60 -19.33 -1.29
CA THR A 451 19.79 -19.37 -0.07
C THR A 451 20.16 -18.22 0.87
N SER A 452 21.45 -18.04 1.12
CA SER A 452 21.92 -16.96 1.98
C SER A 452 21.73 -15.58 1.37
N SER A 453 21.74 -15.46 0.04
CA SER A 453 21.45 -14.22 -0.66
C SER A 453 20.00 -13.78 -0.47
N PHE A 454 19.06 -14.72 -0.55
CA PHE A 454 17.65 -14.46 -0.23
C PHE A 454 17.42 -14.20 1.26
N ILE A 455 18.13 -14.89 2.17
CA ILE A 455 18.05 -14.60 3.60
C ILE A 455 18.56 -13.18 3.89
N ALA A 456 19.71 -12.78 3.32
CA ALA A 456 20.22 -11.42 3.49
C ALA A 456 19.23 -10.36 2.97
N LEU A 457 18.59 -10.62 1.81
CA LEU A 457 17.54 -9.76 1.27
C LEU A 457 16.32 -9.69 2.20
N ALA A 458 15.88 -10.83 2.75
CA ALA A 458 14.76 -10.89 3.69
C ALA A 458 15.07 -10.18 5.02
N THR A 459 16.31 -10.26 5.50
CA THR A 459 16.77 -9.57 6.72
C THR A 459 16.91 -8.05 6.51
N LEU A 460 17.23 -7.61 5.30
CA LEU A 460 17.44 -6.20 4.97
C LEU A 460 16.21 -5.33 5.32
N PHE A 461 15.01 -5.79 4.93
CA PHE A 461 13.78 -5.01 5.07
C PHE A 461 13.40 -4.72 6.53
N PRO A 462 13.26 -5.72 7.43
CA PRO A 462 12.92 -5.45 8.84
C PRO A 462 13.98 -4.62 9.55
N VAL A 463 15.27 -4.87 9.27
CA VAL A 463 16.37 -4.17 9.94
C VAL A 463 16.35 -2.69 9.56
N TYR A 464 16.20 -2.36 8.28
CA TYR A 464 16.08 -0.96 7.90
C TYR A 464 14.80 -0.35 8.45
N PHE A 465 13.65 -1.02 8.36
CA PHE A 465 12.38 -0.48 8.85
C PHE A 465 12.48 -0.08 10.33
N VAL A 466 13.05 -0.94 11.17
CA VAL A 466 13.30 -0.65 12.58
C VAL A 466 14.30 0.50 12.75
N ALA A 467 15.42 0.50 12.02
CA ALA A 467 16.43 1.55 12.13
C ALA A 467 15.88 2.93 11.71
N SER A 468 15.13 2.99 10.61
CA SER A 468 14.47 4.19 10.12
C SER A 468 13.36 4.66 11.06
N GLY A 469 12.58 3.73 11.65
CA GLY A 469 11.55 4.05 12.62
C GLY A 469 12.10 4.56 13.96
N ILE A 470 13.28 4.10 14.37
CA ILE A 470 14.00 4.67 15.52
C ILE A 470 14.50 6.06 15.19
N LEU A 471 15.07 6.26 13.98
CA LEU A 471 15.52 7.57 13.52
C LEU A 471 14.38 8.59 13.45
N SER A 472 13.19 8.17 13.01
CA SER A 472 12.03 9.06 12.88
C SER A 472 11.43 9.50 14.22
N ARG A 473 11.69 8.80 15.33
CA ARG A 473 11.26 9.20 16.68
C ARG A 473 12.07 10.36 17.25
N GLY A 474 13.26 10.63 16.72
CA GLY A 474 14.10 11.74 17.15
C GLY A 474 13.69 13.08 16.54
N ALA A 475 12.46 13.53 16.80
CA ALA A 475 11.89 14.76 16.22
C ALA A 475 12.72 16.03 16.53
N GLU A 476 13.57 16.01 17.57
CA GLU A 476 14.45 17.13 17.95
C GLU A 476 15.89 17.03 17.41
N ILE A 477 16.20 16.05 16.55
CA ILE A 477 17.56 15.91 16.02
C ILE A 477 17.80 16.98 14.93
N ALA A 478 18.87 17.77 15.10
CA ALA A 478 19.26 18.78 14.11
C ALA A 478 19.45 18.16 12.70
N PRO A 479 19.11 18.88 11.60
CA PRO A 479 19.18 18.34 10.24
C PRO A 479 20.55 17.75 9.86
N PHE A 480 21.64 18.35 10.36
CA PHE A 480 23.01 17.85 10.16
C PHE A 480 23.19 16.45 10.77
N GLU A 481 22.84 16.29 12.05
CA GLU A 481 22.99 15.03 12.78
C GLU A 481 22.09 13.95 12.19
N ARG A 482 20.88 14.31 11.77
CA ARG A 482 19.95 13.41 11.09
C ARG A 482 20.53 12.86 9.79
N LEU A 483 21.19 13.68 8.98
CA LEU A 483 21.84 13.23 7.74
C LEU A 483 23.05 12.32 8.01
N VAL A 484 23.88 12.66 8.99
CA VAL A 484 25.01 11.81 9.41
C VAL A 484 24.52 10.45 9.90
N LEU A 485 23.48 10.43 10.73
CA LEU A 485 22.90 9.21 11.26
C LEU A 485 22.23 8.38 10.15
N SER A 486 21.51 9.01 9.23
CA SER A 486 20.93 8.34 8.06
C SER A 486 22.00 7.68 7.17
N GLY A 487 23.08 8.40 6.86
CA GLY A 487 24.22 7.85 6.12
C GLY A 487 24.91 6.69 6.87
N THR A 488 25.03 6.80 8.18
CA THR A 488 25.61 5.76 9.04
C THR A 488 24.74 4.50 9.04
N ILE A 489 23.42 4.65 9.25
CA ILE A 489 22.45 3.55 9.19
C ILE A 489 22.51 2.87 7.82
N THR A 490 22.49 3.66 6.74
CA THR A 490 22.59 3.13 5.37
C THR A 490 23.87 2.32 5.19
N THR A 491 25.02 2.81 5.67
CA THR A 491 26.29 2.09 5.60
C THR A 491 26.26 0.79 6.40
N LEU A 492 25.81 0.82 7.66
CA LEU A 492 25.75 -0.35 8.54
C LEU A 492 24.86 -1.44 7.96
N ILE A 493 23.75 -1.07 7.34
CA ILE A 493 22.80 -2.01 6.78
C ILE A 493 23.28 -2.52 5.44
N PHE A 494 23.51 -1.63 4.47
CA PHE A 494 23.77 -2.01 3.09
C PHE A 494 25.19 -2.47 2.80
N LEU A 495 26.16 -2.06 3.61
CA LEU A 495 27.53 -2.57 3.52
C LEU A 495 27.80 -3.61 4.62
N GLY A 496 27.30 -3.41 5.84
CA GLY A 496 27.54 -4.32 6.95
C GLY A 496 26.90 -5.71 6.77
N ILE A 497 25.61 -5.78 6.40
CA ILE A 497 24.92 -7.08 6.19
C ILE A 497 25.65 -7.96 5.14
N PRO A 498 25.94 -7.49 3.90
CA PRO A 498 26.57 -8.35 2.91
C PRO A 498 27.98 -8.75 3.32
N LEU A 499 28.75 -7.87 3.98
CA LEU A 499 30.07 -8.23 4.52
C LEU A 499 29.99 -9.31 5.61
N LEU A 500 29.00 -9.23 6.50
CA LEU A 500 28.75 -10.20 7.55
C LEU A 500 28.42 -11.58 6.96
N PHE A 501 27.56 -11.61 5.94
CA PHE A 501 27.22 -12.84 5.23
C PHE A 501 28.37 -13.42 4.40
N LEU A 502 29.19 -12.57 3.76
CA LEU A 502 30.41 -13.01 3.07
C LEU A 502 31.41 -13.63 4.06
N TRP A 503 31.60 -12.99 5.21
CA TRP A 503 32.44 -13.52 6.29
C TRP A 503 31.91 -14.86 6.82
N HIS A 504 30.59 -14.96 7.05
CA HIS A 504 29.94 -16.18 7.50
C HIS A 504 30.13 -17.33 6.49
N GLN A 505 30.02 -17.07 5.19
CA GLN A 505 30.18 -18.07 4.13
C GLN A 505 31.64 -18.35 3.72
N ARG A 506 32.62 -17.67 4.33
CA ARG A 506 34.04 -17.70 3.91
C ARG A 506 34.25 -17.34 2.44
N VAL A 507 33.45 -16.41 1.91
CA VAL A 507 33.63 -15.83 0.57
C VAL A 507 34.56 -14.61 0.69
N GLY A 508 35.58 -14.53 -0.17
CA GLY A 508 36.46 -13.36 -0.20
C GLY A 508 35.71 -12.10 -0.62
N ILE A 509 35.94 -10.96 0.04
CA ILE A 509 35.21 -9.71 -0.23
C ILE A 509 35.33 -9.29 -1.70
N ARG A 510 36.54 -9.35 -2.27
CA ARG A 510 36.78 -8.99 -3.68
C ARG A 510 36.04 -9.89 -4.67
N SER A 511 36.01 -11.22 -4.41
CA SER A 511 35.33 -12.19 -5.28
C SER A 511 33.81 -12.15 -5.10
N GLY A 512 33.37 -11.97 -3.86
CA GLY A 512 31.96 -11.91 -3.45
C GLY A 512 31.24 -10.67 -3.97
N LEU A 513 31.87 -9.50 -3.88
CA LEU A 513 31.31 -8.23 -4.39
C LEU A 513 31.70 -7.94 -5.85
N LYS A 514 32.59 -8.72 -6.46
CA LYS A 514 33.16 -8.46 -7.80
C LYS A 514 33.81 -7.07 -7.92
N LEU A 515 34.70 -6.77 -6.97
CA LEU A 515 35.58 -5.60 -7.00
C LEU A 515 36.79 -5.86 -7.91
N THR A 516 36.52 -5.93 -9.21
CA THR A 516 37.53 -6.07 -10.27
C THR A 516 37.73 -4.73 -10.98
N ALA A 517 38.94 -4.46 -11.46
CA ALA A 517 39.18 -3.25 -12.26
C ALA A 517 38.34 -3.31 -13.54
N PRO A 518 37.47 -2.31 -13.81
CA PRO A 518 36.71 -2.27 -15.05
C PRO A 518 37.64 -1.92 -16.22
N ARG A 519 37.17 -2.17 -17.44
CA ARG A 519 37.84 -1.66 -18.64
C ARG A 519 37.79 -0.14 -18.63
N TRP A 520 38.84 0.50 -19.13
CA TRP A 520 38.97 1.96 -19.07
C TRP A 520 37.80 2.70 -19.75
N LEU A 521 37.21 2.16 -20.83
CA LEU A 521 36.02 2.76 -21.48
C LEU A 521 34.74 2.69 -20.62
N ALA A 522 34.65 1.73 -19.70
CA ALA A 522 33.44 1.56 -18.88
C ALA A 522 33.32 2.67 -17.82
N VAL A 523 34.43 3.31 -17.43
CA VAL A 523 34.44 4.42 -16.47
C VAL A 523 33.81 5.71 -17.05
N PRO A 524 34.33 6.30 -18.15
CA PRO A 524 33.72 7.51 -18.72
C PRO A 524 32.30 7.23 -19.24
N ALA A 525 32.03 6.01 -19.72
CA ALA A 525 30.67 5.64 -20.12
C ALA A 525 29.71 5.59 -18.92
N ALA A 526 30.12 5.07 -17.76
CA ALA A 526 29.29 5.09 -16.56
C ALA A 526 29.04 6.51 -16.03
N LEU A 527 30.04 7.39 -16.09
CA LEU A 527 29.89 8.80 -15.73
C LEU A 527 28.88 9.51 -16.63
N LEU A 528 29.05 9.40 -17.95
CA LEU A 528 28.12 9.99 -18.93
C LEU A 528 26.71 9.40 -18.77
N LEU A 529 26.61 8.10 -18.53
CA LEU A 529 25.34 7.43 -18.30
C LEU A 529 24.65 7.98 -17.03
N GLY A 530 25.38 8.17 -15.94
CA GLY A 530 24.86 8.77 -14.70
C GLY A 530 24.26 10.16 -14.93
N PHE A 531 24.98 11.06 -15.63
CA PHE A 531 24.47 12.40 -15.97
C PHE A 531 23.27 12.37 -16.92
N SER A 532 23.27 11.45 -17.87
CA SER A 532 22.20 11.34 -18.86
C SER A 532 20.94 10.65 -18.35
N THR A 533 21.00 9.87 -17.26
CA THR A 533 19.85 9.04 -16.84
C THR A 533 18.86 9.81 -15.97
N TRP A 534 19.32 10.74 -15.12
CA TRP A 534 18.42 11.45 -14.19
C TRP A 534 17.31 12.27 -14.90
N PRO A 535 17.53 12.96 -16.04
CA PRO A 535 16.46 13.70 -16.73
C PRO A 535 15.38 12.76 -17.26
N MET A 536 15.78 11.59 -17.77
CA MET A 536 14.83 10.58 -18.28
C MET A 536 14.00 9.98 -17.15
N VAL A 537 14.64 9.69 -16.01
CA VAL A 537 13.97 9.17 -14.81
C VAL A 537 12.99 10.20 -14.24
N PHE A 538 13.38 11.48 -14.22
CA PHE A 538 12.51 12.57 -13.80
C PHE A 538 11.30 12.71 -14.73
N GLU A 539 11.52 12.72 -16.05
CA GLU A 539 10.43 12.81 -17.03
C GLU A 539 9.45 11.63 -16.91
N LEU A 540 9.97 10.43 -16.68
CA LEU A 540 9.14 9.26 -16.42
C LEU A 540 8.30 9.40 -15.13
N LEU A 541 8.85 10.04 -14.11
CA LEU A 541 8.13 10.33 -12.86
C LEU A 541 6.97 11.31 -13.10
N MET A 542 7.19 12.36 -13.88
CA MET A 542 6.15 13.34 -14.23
C MET A 542 5.04 12.69 -15.06
N LEU A 543 5.40 11.88 -16.05
CA LEU A 543 4.42 11.09 -16.82
C LEU A 543 3.62 10.11 -15.95
N ALA A 544 4.25 9.49 -14.93
CA ALA A 544 3.54 8.63 -14.00
C ALA A 544 2.52 9.41 -13.14
N GLN A 545 2.86 10.64 -12.75
CA GLN A 545 1.94 11.54 -12.04
C GLN A 545 0.76 11.98 -12.92
N ASP A 546 1.00 12.24 -14.21
CA ASP A 546 -0.06 12.55 -15.18
C ASP A 546 -1.04 11.39 -15.39
N TRP A 547 -0.54 10.16 -15.31
CA TRP A 547 -1.37 8.94 -15.39
C TRP A 547 -2.10 8.61 -14.08
N GLY A 548 -2.09 9.53 -13.10
CA GLY A 548 -2.83 9.40 -11.85
C GLY A 548 -2.13 8.53 -10.79
N ILE A 549 -0.86 8.16 -10.99
CA ILE A 549 -0.03 7.53 -9.96
C ILE A 549 0.58 8.66 -9.12
N ARG A 550 -0.25 9.33 -8.32
CA ARG A 550 0.17 10.39 -7.39
C ARG A 550 0.39 9.78 -6.01
N GLY A 551 1.64 9.76 -5.55
CA GLY A 551 1.98 9.33 -4.19
C GLY A 551 2.14 10.48 -3.19
N ILE A 552 2.02 11.73 -3.62
CA ILE A 552 2.17 12.90 -2.74
C ILE A 552 0.81 13.56 -2.57
N ASP A 553 0.20 13.37 -1.40
CA ASP A 553 -0.94 14.17 -0.97
C ASP A 553 -0.52 15.61 -0.66
N PRO A 554 -1.42 16.60 -0.75
CA PRO A 554 -1.11 18.00 -0.44
C PRO A 554 -0.46 18.19 0.94
N GLU A 555 -0.83 17.36 1.92
CA GLU A 555 -0.27 17.36 3.28
C GLU A 555 1.16 16.79 3.35
N GLN A 556 1.54 15.90 2.43
CA GLN A 556 2.91 15.41 2.31
C GLN A 556 3.81 16.41 1.56
N LEU A 557 3.23 17.29 0.73
CA LEU A 557 3.98 18.35 0.06
C LEU A 557 4.64 19.29 1.09
N GLU A 558 3.91 19.66 2.14
CA GLU A 558 4.43 20.52 3.22
C GLU A 558 5.55 19.83 4.00
N ASN A 559 5.40 18.53 4.31
CA ASN A 559 6.46 17.73 4.94
C ASN A 559 7.71 17.61 4.05
N VAL A 560 7.53 17.42 2.74
CA VAL A 560 8.62 17.39 1.77
C VAL A 560 9.30 18.76 1.68
N GLU A 561 8.54 19.84 1.69
CA GLU A 561 9.06 21.21 1.67
C GLU A 561 9.85 21.54 2.96
N GLN A 562 9.37 21.12 4.12
CA GLN A 562 10.09 21.21 5.39
C GLN A 562 11.40 20.38 5.38
N LEU A 563 11.39 19.18 4.77
CA LEU A 563 12.60 18.39 4.59
C LEU A 563 13.59 19.06 3.63
N LEU A 564 13.10 19.63 2.53
CA LEU A 564 13.93 20.33 1.54
C LEU A 564 14.54 21.62 2.10
N THR A 565 13.79 22.39 2.87
CA THR A 565 14.29 23.58 3.58
C THR A 565 15.32 23.19 4.64
N GLY A 566 15.06 22.11 5.40
CA GLY A 566 16.03 21.54 6.34
C GLY A 566 17.30 21.00 5.67
N TRP A 567 17.23 20.55 4.40
CA TRP A 567 18.42 20.17 3.64
C TRP A 567 19.18 21.37 3.07
N LYS A 568 18.49 22.48 2.75
CA LYS A 568 19.13 23.75 2.35
C LYS A 568 19.96 24.36 3.49
N SER A 569 19.60 24.12 4.76
CA SER A 569 20.37 24.61 5.91
C SER A 569 21.65 23.81 6.22
N VAL A 570 21.90 22.71 5.51
CA VAL A 570 23.07 21.84 5.72
C VAL A 570 24.06 22.00 4.56
N PRO A 571 25.39 21.94 4.80
CA PRO A 571 26.37 22.04 3.72
C PRO A 571 26.13 21.03 2.59
N THR A 572 26.14 21.51 1.34
CA THR A 572 25.91 20.69 0.13
C THR A 572 26.75 19.42 0.09
N TRP A 573 28.02 19.50 0.49
CA TRP A 573 28.92 18.33 0.48
C TRP A 573 28.39 17.19 1.36
N LEU A 574 27.76 17.50 2.50
CA LEU A 574 27.22 16.49 3.40
C LEU A 574 25.95 15.88 2.84
N VAL A 575 25.08 16.68 2.22
CA VAL A 575 23.88 16.18 1.53
C VAL A 575 24.27 15.23 0.39
N LEU A 576 25.24 15.63 -0.44
CA LEU A 576 25.76 14.79 -1.51
C LEU A 576 26.41 13.51 -0.98
N LEU A 577 27.15 13.59 0.12
CA LEU A 577 27.76 12.42 0.75
C LEU A 577 26.70 11.46 1.31
N ALA A 578 25.77 11.96 2.13
CA ALA A 578 24.81 11.16 2.87
C ALA A 578 23.67 10.60 2.00
N LEU A 579 23.21 11.35 0.99
CA LEU A 579 22.07 10.96 0.13
C LEU A 579 22.48 10.53 -1.28
N GLY A 580 23.68 10.89 -1.74
CA GLY A 580 24.18 10.54 -3.08
C GLY A 580 25.22 9.43 -3.04
N VAL A 581 26.37 9.72 -2.45
CA VAL A 581 27.55 8.85 -2.48
C VAL A 581 27.36 7.60 -1.62
N VAL A 582 26.98 7.76 -0.35
CA VAL A 582 26.84 6.66 0.60
C VAL A 582 25.80 5.62 0.13
N PRO A 583 24.56 6.00 -0.24
CA PRO A 583 23.59 5.07 -0.79
C PRO A 583 24.08 4.45 -2.11
N GLY A 584 24.62 5.27 -3.03
CA GLY A 584 25.12 4.79 -4.32
C GLY A 584 26.24 3.74 -4.22
N VAL A 585 27.10 3.83 -3.20
CA VAL A 585 28.14 2.82 -2.94
C VAL A 585 27.57 1.61 -2.20
N CYS A 586 26.84 1.84 -1.11
CA CYS A 586 26.44 0.77 -0.20
C CYS A 586 25.35 -0.11 -0.82
N GLU A 587 24.33 0.49 -1.44
CA GLU A 587 23.25 -0.26 -2.09
C GLU A 587 23.78 -1.10 -3.24
N GLU A 588 24.71 -0.58 -4.03
CA GLU A 588 25.34 -1.35 -5.10
C GLU A 588 26.16 -2.53 -4.56
N CYS A 589 26.87 -2.35 -3.45
CA CYS A 589 27.55 -3.46 -2.77
C CYS A 589 26.57 -4.57 -2.37
N PHE A 590 25.37 -4.22 -1.91
CA PHE A 590 24.33 -5.20 -1.59
C PHE A 590 23.73 -5.84 -2.83
N PHE A 591 23.10 -5.05 -3.70
CA PHE A 591 22.26 -5.56 -4.79
C PHE A 591 23.10 -6.11 -5.95
N ARG A 592 24.16 -5.40 -6.38
CA ARG A 592 24.95 -5.73 -7.59
C ARG A 592 26.24 -6.48 -7.26
N GLY A 593 26.76 -6.25 -6.06
CA GLY A 593 27.86 -6.98 -5.47
C GLY A 593 27.38 -8.34 -4.96
N TYR A 594 26.78 -8.37 -3.77
CA TYR A 594 26.44 -9.60 -3.06
C TYR A 594 25.29 -10.39 -3.70
N LEU A 595 24.09 -9.80 -3.80
CA LEU A 595 22.87 -10.48 -4.25
C LEU A 595 22.98 -10.95 -5.71
N PHE A 596 23.37 -10.07 -6.64
CA PHE A 596 23.56 -10.43 -8.05
C PHE A 596 24.58 -11.57 -8.19
N ASN A 597 25.70 -11.51 -7.46
CA ASN A 597 26.74 -12.52 -7.58
C ASN A 597 26.33 -13.89 -7.00
N GLY A 598 25.44 -13.93 -6.01
CA GLY A 598 24.86 -15.18 -5.52
C GLY A 598 23.84 -15.80 -6.47
N LEU A 599 23.09 -14.99 -7.22
CA LEU A 599 22.06 -15.46 -8.15
C LEU A 599 22.60 -15.84 -9.53
N ARG A 600 23.71 -15.23 -9.97
CA ARG A 600 24.21 -15.35 -11.36
C ARG A 600 24.50 -16.77 -11.84
N ASP A 601 24.85 -17.67 -10.92
CA ASP A 601 25.28 -19.04 -11.26
C ASP A 601 24.05 -19.98 -11.44
N HIS A 602 22.85 -19.56 -11.00
CA HIS A 602 21.62 -20.36 -11.00
C HIS A 602 20.55 -19.82 -11.96
N PHE A 603 20.61 -18.53 -12.30
CA PHE A 603 19.65 -17.88 -13.19
C PHE A 603 20.32 -17.40 -14.47
N ARG A 604 19.55 -17.33 -15.57
CA ARG A 604 20.02 -16.70 -16.82
C ARG A 604 20.36 -15.21 -16.54
N PRO A 605 21.24 -14.57 -17.33
CA PRO A 605 21.63 -13.17 -17.12
C PRO A 605 20.44 -12.22 -16.99
N LEU A 606 19.44 -12.36 -17.87
CA LEU A 606 18.21 -11.57 -17.81
C LEU A 606 17.44 -11.78 -16.51
N GLY A 607 17.29 -13.03 -16.05
CA GLY A 607 16.61 -13.34 -14.79
C GLY A 607 17.32 -12.74 -13.58
N THR A 608 18.66 -12.79 -13.56
CA THR A 608 19.47 -12.19 -12.48
C THR A 608 19.30 -10.66 -12.44
N ILE A 609 19.32 -10.00 -13.61
CA ILE A 609 19.12 -8.55 -13.72
C ILE A 609 17.71 -8.18 -13.23
N LEU A 610 16.67 -8.87 -13.70
CA LEU A 610 15.28 -8.56 -13.36
C LEU A 610 14.99 -8.77 -11.87
N ILE A 611 15.40 -9.91 -11.28
CA ILE A 611 15.16 -10.20 -9.86
C ILE A 611 15.82 -9.14 -8.97
N THR A 612 17.08 -8.80 -9.25
CA THR A 612 17.81 -7.80 -8.45
C THR A 612 17.29 -6.38 -8.65
N ALA A 613 16.83 -6.05 -9.87
CA ALA A 613 16.23 -4.76 -10.18
C ALA A 613 14.87 -4.55 -9.51
N VAL A 614 14.00 -5.57 -9.52
CA VAL A 614 12.69 -5.51 -8.84
C VAL A 614 12.88 -5.42 -7.33
N ALA A 615 13.82 -6.18 -6.75
CA ALA A 615 14.14 -6.09 -5.33
C ALA A 615 14.61 -4.67 -4.95
N PHE A 616 15.44 -4.04 -5.80
CA PHE A 616 15.90 -2.67 -5.63
C PHE A 616 14.76 -1.64 -5.75
N GLY A 617 13.86 -1.82 -6.72
CA GLY A 617 12.69 -0.96 -6.89
C GLY A 617 11.70 -1.05 -5.72
N LEU A 618 11.40 -2.27 -5.26
CA LEU A 618 10.54 -2.50 -4.10
C LEU A 618 11.12 -1.87 -2.83
N PHE A 619 12.44 -1.93 -2.65
CA PHE A 619 13.12 -1.25 -1.54
C PHE A 619 12.88 0.28 -1.61
N HIS A 620 12.96 0.89 -2.79
CA HIS A 620 12.73 2.33 -2.92
C HIS A 620 11.27 2.76 -2.72
N VAL A 621 10.30 1.86 -2.90
CA VAL A 621 8.90 2.14 -2.57
C VAL A 621 8.74 2.14 -1.05
N VAL A 622 9.03 1.02 -0.39
CA VAL A 622 8.65 0.81 1.02
C VAL A 622 9.29 1.81 1.98
N LEU A 623 10.41 2.42 1.61
CA LEU A 623 11.29 3.12 2.55
C LEU A 623 11.41 4.64 2.33
N ALA A 624 10.70 5.19 1.33
CA ALA A 624 10.67 6.62 1.04
C ALA A 624 9.79 7.45 2.01
N GLY A 625 9.68 7.06 3.28
CA GLY A 625 8.94 7.82 4.31
C GLY A 625 7.41 7.87 4.15
N GLY A 626 6.85 7.23 3.12
CA GLY A 626 5.42 7.28 2.83
C GLY A 626 4.97 6.44 1.65
N ALA A 627 5.71 5.38 1.30
CA ALA A 627 5.48 4.51 0.14
C ALA A 627 5.08 5.28 -1.11
N ALA A 628 6.06 5.83 -1.82
CA ALA A 628 5.89 6.53 -3.08
C ALA A 628 5.78 5.52 -4.24
N PRO A 629 4.57 5.04 -4.64
CA PRO A 629 4.36 4.11 -5.76
C PRO A 629 5.04 4.55 -7.03
N GLU A 630 5.03 5.85 -7.28
CA GLU A 630 5.63 6.49 -8.43
C GLU A 630 7.14 6.21 -8.53
N ARG A 631 7.79 5.82 -7.43
CA ARG A 631 9.21 5.41 -7.42
C ARG A 631 9.44 3.95 -7.79
N LEU A 632 8.42 3.08 -7.80
CA LEU A 632 8.59 1.65 -8.11
C LEU A 632 9.16 1.45 -9.51
N LEU A 633 8.48 2.02 -10.50
CA LEU A 633 8.82 1.83 -11.90
C LEU A 633 10.16 2.49 -12.24
N PRO A 634 10.42 3.78 -11.91
CA PRO A 634 11.70 4.41 -12.21
C PRO A 634 12.88 3.74 -11.49
N SER A 635 12.73 3.35 -10.22
CA SER A 635 13.79 2.66 -9.48
C SER A 635 14.04 1.25 -10.02
N THR A 636 13.00 0.53 -10.45
CA THR A 636 13.16 -0.78 -11.10
C THR A 636 13.90 -0.64 -12.44
N LEU A 637 13.55 0.34 -13.27
CA LEU A 637 14.22 0.60 -14.55
C LEU A 637 15.68 1.02 -14.37
N MET A 638 15.95 1.92 -13.41
CA MET A 638 17.31 2.23 -12.99
C MET A 638 18.04 0.96 -12.54
N GLY A 639 17.35 0.10 -11.79
CA GLY A 639 17.91 -1.15 -11.33
C GLY A 639 18.28 -2.13 -12.44
N ILE A 640 17.49 -2.17 -13.53
CA ILE A 640 17.79 -2.93 -14.75
C ILE A 640 19.04 -2.37 -15.42
N LEU A 641 19.15 -1.04 -15.55
CA LEU A 641 20.31 -0.38 -16.14
C LEU A 641 21.59 -0.70 -15.35
N LEU A 642 21.57 -0.52 -14.03
CA LEU A 642 22.68 -0.84 -13.12
C LEU A 642 23.08 -2.32 -13.21
N GLY A 643 22.09 -3.23 -13.27
CA GLY A 643 22.32 -4.66 -13.45
C GLY A 643 22.93 -5.01 -14.80
N TRP A 644 22.50 -4.34 -15.88
CA TRP A 644 23.07 -4.50 -17.22
C TRP A 644 24.51 -4.00 -17.28
N VAL A 645 24.81 -2.83 -16.70
CA VAL A 645 26.17 -2.28 -16.60
C VAL A 645 27.08 -3.22 -15.80
N ARG A 646 26.59 -3.77 -14.68
CA ARG A 646 27.33 -4.76 -13.89
C ARG A 646 27.63 -6.01 -14.70
N TRP A 647 26.63 -6.55 -15.41
CA TRP A 647 26.79 -7.75 -16.23
C TRP A 647 27.79 -7.53 -17.37
N ARG A 648 27.73 -6.37 -18.04
CA ARG A 648 28.63 -6.01 -19.15
C ARG A 648 30.04 -5.66 -18.72
N SER A 649 30.20 -4.92 -17.64
CA SER A 649 31.53 -4.56 -17.16
C SER A 649 32.21 -5.70 -16.41
N ASN A 650 31.43 -6.70 -15.94
CA ASN A 650 31.88 -7.77 -15.03
C ASN A 650 32.66 -7.20 -13.82
N SER A 651 32.25 -6.00 -13.38
CA SER A 651 32.82 -5.24 -12.28
C SER A 651 31.69 -4.49 -11.58
N LEU A 652 31.82 -4.31 -10.27
CA LEU A 652 30.89 -3.51 -9.49
C LEU A 652 31.10 -2.00 -9.68
N LEU A 653 32.34 -1.59 -9.99
CA LEU A 653 32.74 -0.17 -9.96
C LEU A 653 31.95 0.72 -10.94
N PRO A 654 31.69 0.32 -12.20
CA PRO A 654 30.91 1.14 -13.12
C PRO A 654 29.46 1.36 -12.67
N SER A 655 28.84 0.38 -12.00
CA SER A 655 27.49 0.54 -11.46
C SER A 655 27.47 1.49 -10.25
N ILE A 656 28.48 1.41 -9.36
CA ILE A 656 28.67 2.39 -8.28
C ILE A 656 28.81 3.80 -8.86
N LEU A 657 29.69 3.99 -9.85
CA LEU A 657 29.92 5.30 -10.46
C LEU A 657 28.65 5.87 -11.09
N LEU A 658 27.91 5.05 -11.85
CA LEU A 658 26.64 5.44 -12.45
C LEU A 658 25.65 5.90 -11.37
N HIS A 659 25.45 5.10 -10.33
CA HIS A 659 24.48 5.37 -9.27
C HIS A 659 24.84 6.63 -8.48
N VAL A 660 26.10 6.77 -8.08
CA VAL A 660 26.60 7.95 -7.35
C VAL A 660 26.42 9.21 -8.20
N VAL A 661 26.83 9.19 -9.47
CA VAL A 661 26.68 10.36 -10.36
C VAL A 661 25.21 10.69 -10.59
N HIS A 662 24.35 9.70 -10.80
CA HIS A 662 22.92 9.90 -10.95
C HIS A 662 22.34 10.62 -9.72
N ASN A 663 22.55 10.09 -8.51
CA ASN A 663 21.96 10.66 -7.30
C ASN A 663 22.56 12.02 -6.97
N SER A 664 23.88 12.18 -7.07
CA SER A 664 24.54 13.45 -6.80
C SER A 664 24.16 14.54 -7.81
N SER A 665 24.00 14.21 -9.10
CA SER A 665 23.56 15.20 -10.11
C SER A 665 22.13 15.68 -9.84
N LEU A 666 21.22 14.77 -9.50
CA LEU A 666 19.85 15.12 -9.11
C LEU A 666 19.83 16.02 -7.87
N LEU A 667 20.59 15.67 -6.83
CA LEU A 667 20.68 16.46 -5.60
C LEU A 667 21.29 17.85 -5.84
N LEU A 668 22.31 17.95 -6.69
CA LEU A 668 22.92 19.23 -7.07
C LEU A 668 21.91 20.14 -7.78
N VAL A 669 21.11 19.60 -8.69
CA VAL A 669 20.04 20.35 -9.36
C VAL A 669 19.00 20.83 -8.35
N VAL A 670 18.56 19.97 -7.42
CA VAL A 670 17.59 20.33 -6.38
C VAL A 670 18.12 21.42 -5.45
N GLN A 671 19.39 21.35 -5.03
CA GLN A 671 19.98 22.38 -4.16
C GLN A 671 20.30 23.69 -4.88
N SER A 672 20.54 23.64 -6.19
CA SER A 672 20.94 24.81 -6.98
C SER A 672 19.79 25.44 -7.76
N ARG A 673 18.53 25.10 -7.47
CA ARG A 673 17.35 25.61 -8.19
C ARG A 673 17.36 27.14 -8.28
N ASP A 674 17.57 27.82 -7.16
CA ASP A 674 17.55 29.28 -7.06
C ASP A 674 18.64 29.93 -7.95
N LEU A 675 19.81 29.29 -8.09
CA LEU A 675 20.91 29.75 -8.96
C LEU A 675 20.62 29.48 -10.44
N LEU A 676 20.04 28.32 -10.75
CA LEU A 676 19.71 27.95 -12.12
C LEU A 676 18.57 28.83 -12.68
N GLU A 677 17.61 29.20 -11.84
CA GLU A 677 16.57 30.20 -12.17
C GLU A 677 17.18 31.57 -12.45
N GLN A 678 18.14 32.04 -11.63
CA GLN A 678 18.86 33.30 -11.87
C GLN A 678 19.61 33.32 -13.21
N TRP A 679 20.09 32.16 -13.67
CA TRP A 679 20.78 32.03 -14.97
C TRP A 679 19.83 31.78 -16.14
N ASN A 680 18.51 31.75 -15.89
CA ASN A 680 17.49 31.40 -16.87
C ASN A 680 17.72 30.02 -17.52
N ILE A 681 18.36 29.11 -16.78
CA ILE A 681 18.70 27.75 -17.20
C ILE A 681 17.69 26.79 -16.54
N GLY A 682 16.64 26.44 -17.30
CA GLY A 682 15.57 25.57 -16.82
C GLY A 682 14.53 26.36 -16.02
N GLN A 683 13.34 26.56 -16.59
CA GLN A 683 12.20 27.10 -15.84
C GLN A 683 11.62 25.98 -14.98
N PHE A 684 12.10 25.82 -13.75
CA PHE A 684 11.68 24.74 -12.82
C PHE A 684 10.23 24.87 -12.34
N GLN A 685 9.50 25.90 -12.77
CA GLN A 685 8.05 26.03 -12.59
C GLN A 685 7.24 25.17 -13.59
N GLN A 686 7.87 24.58 -14.62
CA GLN A 686 7.19 23.67 -15.55
C GLN A 686 7.14 22.24 -15.00
N GLN A 687 6.02 21.54 -15.21
CA GLN A 687 5.84 20.13 -14.83
C GLN A 687 6.80 19.17 -15.58
N HIS A 688 7.34 19.58 -16.74
CA HIS A 688 8.24 18.74 -17.56
C HIS A 688 9.57 19.45 -17.83
N LEU A 689 10.62 18.68 -18.12
CA LEU A 689 11.93 19.23 -18.46
C LEU A 689 11.97 19.79 -19.90
N PRO A 690 12.82 20.79 -20.20
CA PRO A 690 12.99 21.28 -21.56
C PRO A 690 13.38 20.18 -22.56
N SER A 691 12.79 20.18 -23.75
CA SER A 691 13.06 19.18 -24.80
C SER A 691 14.52 19.11 -25.22
N SER A 692 15.28 20.21 -25.11
CA SER A 692 16.72 20.25 -25.36
C SER A 692 17.53 19.42 -24.35
N TRP A 693 17.12 19.40 -23.09
CA TRP A 693 17.75 18.58 -22.04
C TRP A 693 17.46 17.10 -22.28
N LEU A 694 16.21 16.77 -22.63
CA LEU A 694 15.81 15.40 -22.98
C LEU A 694 16.55 14.90 -24.22
N ALA A 695 16.72 15.73 -25.25
CA ALA A 695 17.49 15.36 -26.45
C ALA A 695 18.97 15.13 -26.15
N ALA A 696 19.61 16.03 -25.38
CA ALA A 696 21.00 15.89 -24.98
C ALA A 696 21.23 14.64 -24.10
N SER A 697 20.32 14.42 -23.15
CA SER A 697 20.26 13.22 -22.30
C SER A 697 20.11 11.95 -23.14
N ALA A 698 19.18 11.90 -24.10
CA ALA A 698 18.99 10.74 -24.97
C ALA A 698 20.23 10.41 -25.81
N VAL A 699 20.92 11.44 -26.35
CA VAL A 699 22.18 11.27 -27.08
C VAL A 699 23.27 10.74 -26.15
N GLY A 700 23.46 11.34 -24.97
CA GLY A 700 24.43 10.88 -23.97
C GLY A 700 24.17 9.44 -23.51
N PHE A 701 22.90 9.08 -23.32
CA PHE A 701 22.45 7.74 -22.94
C PHE A 701 22.80 6.72 -24.04
N ALA A 702 22.46 7.02 -25.29
CA ALA A 702 22.76 6.15 -26.44
C ALA A 702 24.27 5.95 -26.64
N ILE A 703 25.07 7.03 -26.56
CA ILE A 703 26.54 6.95 -26.65
C ILE A 703 27.09 6.07 -25.53
N SER A 704 26.61 6.25 -24.31
CA SER A 704 27.07 5.47 -23.15
C SER A 704 26.76 3.98 -23.29
N LEU A 705 25.55 3.62 -23.75
CA LEU A 705 25.19 2.23 -24.02
C LEU A 705 26.10 1.60 -25.10
N LEU A 706 26.40 2.35 -26.16
CA LEU A 706 27.33 1.90 -27.20
C LEU A 706 28.74 1.71 -26.64
N LEU A 707 29.26 2.66 -25.87
CA LEU A 707 30.59 2.56 -25.25
C LEU A 707 30.71 1.34 -24.33
N ILE A 708 29.70 1.08 -23.50
CA ILE A 708 29.67 -0.10 -22.62
C ILE A 708 29.59 -1.39 -23.45
N HIS A 709 28.79 -1.43 -24.51
CA HIS A 709 28.71 -2.58 -25.43
C HIS A 709 30.04 -2.85 -26.15
N TYR A 710 30.67 -1.81 -26.70
CA TYR A 710 31.95 -1.92 -27.42
C TYR A 710 33.13 -2.22 -26.52
N SER A 711 33.04 -1.84 -25.23
CA SER A 711 34.07 -2.17 -24.24
C SER A 711 34.37 -3.67 -24.20
N GLN A 712 33.44 -4.55 -24.60
CA GLN A 712 33.61 -6.00 -24.60
C GLN A 712 34.13 -6.62 -25.92
N ARG A 713 33.90 -6.00 -27.09
CA ARG A 713 34.09 -6.66 -28.41
C ARG A 713 35.55 -7.01 -28.77
N ARG A 714 36.56 -6.43 -28.12
CA ARG A 714 37.99 -6.69 -28.44
C ARG A 714 38.60 -7.96 -27.82
N THR A 715 37.82 -8.83 -27.18
CA THR A 715 38.32 -10.07 -26.54
C THR A 715 37.60 -11.33 -27.03
N GLN A 716 37.47 -11.46 -28.34
CA GLN A 716 37.44 -12.77 -29.01
C GLN A 716 38.64 -12.84 -29.96
N LEU A 717 39.85 -12.75 -29.41
CA LEU A 717 40.99 -13.39 -30.07
C LEU A 717 40.92 -14.87 -29.68
N PRO A 718 40.97 -15.81 -30.64
CA PRO A 718 40.84 -17.23 -30.35
C PRO A 718 41.94 -17.65 -29.38
N ALA A 719 41.55 -18.32 -28.30
CA ALA A 719 42.47 -19.05 -27.45
C ALA A 719 42.97 -20.27 -28.24
N ASN A 720 43.95 -20.04 -29.12
CA ASN A 720 44.84 -21.01 -29.76
C ASN A 720 45.97 -20.22 -30.45
N ALA A 721 47.02 -19.92 -29.69
CA ALA A 721 48.38 -19.66 -30.15
C ALA A 721 49.34 -19.94 -28.99
#